data_AF-A0A2M7H9E3-F1
#
_entry.id   AF-A0A2M7H9E3-F1
#
_cell.length_a   1.000
_cell.length_b   1.000
_cell.length_c   1.000
_cell.angle_alpha   90.00
_cell.angle_beta   90.00
_cell.angle_gamma   90.00
#
_symmetry.space_group_name_H-M   'P 1'
#
loop_
_entity.id
_entity.type
_entity.pdbx_description
1 polymer ?
#
loop_
_entity_poly.entity_id
_entity_poly.type
_entity_poly.pdbx_seq_one_letter_code
_entity_poly.pdbx_strand_id
1 'polypeptide(L)'
;MTLRRNKQGRRSLLRLWLFPLILVLCSTSARAEAILNYEVDLVATAEGGLIVKEHIDYDFGTLSRHGIYRDIPNTVPAAWGGRRTMHFHNVSIQQDGRTAQWKESSVSGDAGPMVRYRIGDPNRTISGQHSYDISYWVDDALLPTGERDAFRWNAIGTGWKIPIKRATVWLALPDELKGRSDLNYDFFTGIWGSKHRNAYADWNGTEGTLSVTTSGTLAPHEGLTVEVSFPAGAIAATAHPSAGGMFAMTLTRMWAWPLMLLLLGLAWWHWHQVGRDPETGPVVVRYKPPKGLDAAEAGLLLDQSLDDADLTGSIVELARDGFLKIEHPEKDGIVQKLMGKGSPTLESLMPESTWAELPVYKHHLLRCLFSYEKRYTPGGTETEARVQIRNSWLDKAKNCIRDAAVEHRLFPEKPKEVRKTYLIRSALISTPVLLLAVWLSPLLQSARMDLAGLLGPIIVYPVILLRAYVLVRGRRVQQALLVIGALIVLPLIFWPIMQTFSIGLSDLLPLFADPLMPALILTLGLSFFAWQMPRRTLIGARVLRELLGFREFMRRAEAPRLRALLKEDPHYFEQTLPYAVLFGLVAEWSAHFEGLVAMPTWYEGGHITYLGRDIRSLSSTGISSSPPPSKSGGMSGGGGFSGGGGGGGGGGSW
;
A
#
# COMPACT_ATOMS: atom_id res chain seq x y z
N MET A 1 -30.61 -21.63 -87.02
CA MET A 1 -31.06 -20.22 -86.96
C MET A 1 -29.88 -19.30 -87.23
N THR A 2 -30.14 -18.11 -87.78
CA THR A 2 -29.16 -17.26 -88.49
C THR A 2 -28.33 -16.34 -87.59
N LEU A 3 -27.08 -16.10 -88.04
CA LEU A 3 -26.15 -15.12 -87.49
C LEU A 3 -26.66 -13.67 -87.63
N ARG A 4 -26.37 -12.81 -86.64
CA ARG A 4 -26.33 -11.36 -86.84
C ARG A 4 -25.12 -10.74 -86.16
N ARG A 5 -24.20 -10.18 -86.97
CA ARG A 5 -23.04 -9.37 -86.55
C ARG A 5 -23.49 -8.17 -85.70
N ASN A 6 -22.67 -7.74 -84.75
CA ASN A 6 -22.67 -6.36 -84.29
C ASN A 6 -21.26 -5.74 -84.31
N LYS A 7 -21.17 -4.45 -84.64
CA LYS A 7 -19.92 -3.69 -84.81
C LYS A 7 -19.59 -2.94 -83.51
N GLN A 8 -18.43 -3.18 -82.89
CA GLN A 8 -17.91 -2.24 -81.87
C GLN A 8 -16.38 -2.22 -81.65
N GLY A 9 -15.59 -2.73 -82.60
CA GLY A 9 -14.13 -2.61 -82.55
C GLY A 9 -13.60 -1.32 -83.18
N ARG A 10 -13.17 -0.34 -82.36
CA ARG A 10 -12.03 0.59 -82.61
C ARG A 10 -11.83 1.75 -81.60
N ARG A 11 -12.75 2.02 -80.67
CA ARG A 11 -12.65 3.21 -79.77
C ARG A 11 -12.08 2.95 -78.35
N SER A 12 -11.81 1.71 -77.95
CA SER A 12 -11.30 1.40 -76.59
C SER A 12 -9.77 1.35 -76.47
N LEU A 13 -9.04 1.00 -77.54
CA LEU A 13 -7.60 0.70 -77.44
C LEU A 13 -6.69 1.93 -77.20
N LEU A 14 -7.08 3.13 -77.63
CA LEU A 14 -6.28 4.34 -77.37
C LEU A 14 -6.35 4.83 -75.92
N ARG A 15 -7.39 4.49 -75.15
CA ARG A 15 -7.53 4.93 -73.75
C ARG A 15 -6.74 4.07 -72.75
N LEU A 16 -6.37 2.85 -73.12
CA LEU A 16 -5.64 1.92 -72.25
C LEU A 16 -4.12 2.17 -72.19
N TRP A 17 -3.55 2.91 -73.15
CA TRP A 17 -2.12 3.26 -73.16
C TRP A 17 -1.78 4.64 -72.56
N LEU A 18 -2.78 5.51 -72.35
CA LEU A 18 -2.56 6.85 -71.78
C LEU A 18 -2.47 6.84 -70.25
N PHE A 19 -3.09 5.87 -69.57
CA PHE A 19 -3.08 5.79 -68.09
C PHE A 19 -1.72 5.46 -67.46
N PRO A 20 -0.92 4.48 -67.96
CA PRO A 20 0.41 4.23 -67.40
C PRO A 20 1.42 5.35 -67.71
N LEU A 21 1.25 6.10 -68.81
CA LEU A 21 2.16 7.17 -69.18
C LEU A 21 2.02 8.41 -68.27
N ILE A 22 0.80 8.73 -67.82
CA ILE A 22 0.55 9.85 -66.90
C ILE A 22 1.06 9.55 -65.48
N LEU A 23 1.05 8.28 -65.06
CA LEU A 23 1.61 7.85 -63.77
C LEU A 23 3.15 7.88 -63.71
N VAL A 24 3.83 7.78 -64.85
CA VAL A 24 5.30 7.94 -64.94
C VAL A 24 5.72 9.41 -65.05
N LEU A 25 4.87 10.29 -65.58
CA LEU A 25 5.16 11.72 -65.77
C LEU A 25 4.93 12.59 -64.53
N CYS A 26 4.43 12.03 -63.42
CA CYS A 26 4.20 12.75 -62.16
C CYS A 26 5.00 12.18 -60.98
N SER A 27 6.23 11.71 -61.23
CA SER A 27 7.22 11.47 -60.19
C SER A 27 7.85 12.80 -59.74
N THR A 28 7.11 13.62 -59.00
CA THR A 28 7.70 14.72 -58.24
C THR A 28 8.61 14.13 -57.18
N SER A 29 9.92 14.38 -57.29
CA SER A 29 10.90 14.02 -56.26
C SER A 29 10.67 14.84 -55.00
N ALA A 30 9.76 14.41 -54.14
CA ALA A 30 9.59 14.96 -52.81
C ALA A 30 10.89 14.72 -52.01
N ARG A 31 11.70 15.76 -51.82
CA ARG A 31 12.83 15.72 -50.89
C ARG A 31 12.27 15.67 -49.47
N ALA A 32 12.40 14.50 -48.85
CA ALA A 32 12.15 14.34 -47.42
C ALA A 32 13.24 15.05 -46.60
N GLU A 33 12.87 15.54 -45.41
CA GLU A 33 13.80 16.18 -44.47
C GLU A 33 14.93 15.20 -44.08
N ALA A 34 16.16 15.71 -44.00
CA ALA A 34 17.33 14.93 -43.59
C ALA A 34 18.39 15.83 -42.96
N ILE A 35 19.17 15.28 -42.03
CA ILE A 35 20.41 15.92 -41.58
C ILE A 35 21.51 15.44 -42.51
N LEU A 36 22.18 16.36 -43.20
CA LEU A 36 23.25 16.06 -44.16
C LEU A 36 24.56 15.75 -43.44
N ASN A 37 24.82 16.47 -42.34
CA ASN A 37 26.01 16.34 -41.52
C ASN A 37 25.66 16.66 -40.07
N TYR A 38 26.18 15.87 -39.13
CA TYR A 38 26.05 16.11 -37.69
C TYR A 38 27.42 15.92 -37.06
N GLU A 39 28.00 17.02 -36.60
CA GLU A 39 29.32 17.06 -35.96
C GLU A 39 29.13 17.40 -34.47
N VAL A 40 29.78 16.65 -33.58
CA VAL A 40 29.67 16.82 -32.12
C VAL A 40 31.05 16.82 -31.47
N ASP A 41 31.46 17.96 -30.92
CA ASP A 41 32.65 18.09 -30.09
C ASP A 41 32.29 17.94 -28.60
N LEU A 42 32.93 16.99 -27.93
CA LEU A 42 32.83 16.75 -26.51
C LEU A 42 34.20 17.01 -25.86
N VAL A 43 34.26 17.90 -24.88
CA VAL A 43 35.46 18.16 -24.07
C VAL A 43 35.15 17.84 -22.62
N ALA A 44 35.79 16.79 -22.09
CA ALA A 44 35.65 16.37 -20.71
C ALA A 44 36.55 17.20 -19.78
N THR A 45 36.03 17.55 -18.59
CA THR A 45 36.75 18.34 -17.58
C THR A 45 37.25 17.46 -16.43
N ALA A 46 38.33 17.88 -15.75
CA ALA A 46 38.86 17.20 -14.57
C ALA A 46 37.87 17.17 -13.38
N GLU A 47 36.89 18.09 -13.38
CA GLU A 47 35.78 18.16 -12.44
C GLU A 47 34.63 17.20 -12.79
N GLY A 48 34.75 16.41 -13.86
CA GLY A 48 33.75 15.41 -14.26
C GLY A 48 32.59 15.94 -15.09
N GLY A 49 32.68 17.17 -15.62
CA GLY A 49 31.71 17.75 -16.55
C GLY A 49 32.03 17.47 -18.02
N LEU A 50 31.10 17.84 -18.91
CA LEU A 50 31.27 17.84 -20.36
C LEU A 50 30.89 19.20 -20.95
N ILE A 51 31.79 19.80 -21.72
CA ILE A 51 31.46 20.90 -22.63
C ILE A 51 31.09 20.28 -23.97
N VAL A 52 29.89 20.56 -24.47
CA VAL A 52 29.35 20.01 -25.71
C VAL A 52 29.17 21.13 -26.73
N LYS A 53 29.59 20.88 -27.98
CA LYS A 53 29.21 21.66 -29.15
C LYS A 53 28.66 20.73 -30.22
N GLU A 54 27.55 21.12 -30.82
CA GLU A 54 26.87 20.38 -31.89
C GLU A 54 26.73 21.29 -33.10
N HIS A 55 27.14 20.80 -34.27
CA HIS A 55 26.95 21.47 -35.56
C HIS A 55 26.07 20.57 -36.44
N ILE A 56 24.91 21.08 -36.86
CA ILE A 56 23.87 20.31 -37.54
C ILE A 56 23.51 20.98 -38.88
N ASP A 57 23.89 20.35 -39.99
CA ASP A 57 23.43 20.71 -41.34
C ASP A 57 22.07 20.07 -41.61
N TYR A 58 20.99 20.84 -41.48
CA TYR A 58 19.62 20.37 -41.64
C TYR A 58 19.06 20.78 -43.01
N ASP A 59 18.62 19.82 -43.82
CA ASP A 59 17.86 20.09 -45.06
C ASP A 59 16.37 19.84 -44.82
N PHE A 60 15.58 20.91 -44.82
CA PHE A 60 14.11 20.85 -44.78
C PHE A 60 13.50 20.42 -46.13
N GLY A 61 14.32 20.27 -47.18
CA GLY A 61 13.87 19.94 -48.53
C GLY A 61 12.95 21.03 -49.08
N THR A 62 11.77 20.62 -49.56
CA THR A 62 10.74 21.55 -50.05
C THR A 62 9.69 21.93 -49.00
N LEU A 63 9.89 21.55 -47.73
CA LEU A 63 8.94 21.84 -46.66
C LEU A 63 9.29 23.17 -45.98
N SER A 64 8.26 23.98 -45.74
CA SER A 64 8.38 25.24 -45.01
C SER A 64 8.15 25.00 -43.52
N ARG A 65 9.16 25.29 -42.70
CA ARG A 65 9.19 25.05 -41.24
C ARG A 65 9.64 26.29 -40.49
N HIS A 66 9.27 26.44 -39.23
CA HIS A 66 9.72 27.52 -38.37
C HIS A 66 11.15 27.31 -37.85
N GLY A 67 11.57 26.05 -37.72
CA GLY A 67 12.92 25.65 -37.32
C GLY A 67 12.96 24.22 -36.79
N ILE A 68 13.82 23.96 -35.81
CA ILE A 68 14.03 22.63 -35.22
C ILE A 68 13.73 22.60 -33.71
N TYR A 69 13.36 21.41 -33.21
CA TYR A 69 13.49 21.03 -31.82
C TYR A 69 14.82 20.33 -31.58
N ARG A 70 15.46 20.62 -30.45
CA ARG A 70 16.55 19.82 -29.88
C ARG A 70 16.15 19.38 -28.48
N ASP A 71 15.95 18.08 -28.29
CA ASP A 71 15.60 17.47 -27.01
C ASP A 71 16.83 16.81 -26.40
N ILE A 72 17.08 16.96 -25.09
CA ILE A 72 18.24 16.39 -24.39
C ILE A 72 17.81 15.79 -23.03
N PRO A 73 18.10 14.51 -22.72
CA PRO A 73 17.81 13.91 -21.42
C PRO A 73 18.58 14.62 -20.31
N ASN A 74 17.88 15.01 -19.24
CA ASN A 74 18.48 15.69 -18.09
C ASN A 74 18.76 14.77 -16.90
N THR A 75 18.76 13.44 -17.08
CA THR A 75 19.01 12.49 -15.98
C THR A 75 19.88 11.28 -16.36
N VAL A 76 20.90 11.02 -15.56
CA VAL A 76 21.87 9.91 -15.66
C VAL A 76 21.69 8.89 -14.52
N PRO A 77 22.12 7.63 -14.68
CA PRO A 77 22.19 6.69 -13.55
C PRO A 77 23.25 7.12 -12.52
N ALA A 78 22.97 6.92 -11.22
CA ALA A 78 23.86 7.29 -10.12
C ALA A 78 24.47 6.06 -9.41
N ALA A 79 25.68 6.19 -8.85
CA ALA A 79 26.45 5.07 -8.30
C ALA A 79 25.82 4.39 -7.07
N TRP A 80 25.00 5.13 -6.32
CA TRP A 80 24.29 4.62 -5.15
C TRP A 80 22.94 3.96 -5.49
N GLY A 81 22.63 3.78 -6.78
CA GLY A 81 21.38 3.19 -7.28
C GLY A 81 20.25 4.19 -7.37
N GLY A 82 20.01 4.74 -8.57
CA GLY A 82 18.99 5.76 -8.81
C GLY A 82 19.28 6.55 -10.09
N ARG A 83 18.65 7.72 -10.25
CA ARG A 83 19.00 8.69 -11.31
C ARG A 83 19.35 10.04 -10.71
N ARG A 84 20.46 10.63 -11.14
CA ARG A 84 20.92 12.00 -10.85
C ARG A 84 20.49 12.93 -11.98
N THR A 85 20.12 14.17 -11.64
CA THR A 85 19.81 15.22 -12.62
C THR A 85 21.10 15.90 -13.07
N MET A 86 21.27 16.10 -14.37
CA MET A 86 22.33 16.94 -14.95
C MET A 86 21.81 18.36 -15.15
N HIS A 87 22.67 19.34 -14.89
CA HIS A 87 22.36 20.75 -15.13
C HIS A 87 23.05 21.23 -16.40
N PHE A 88 22.32 22.01 -17.20
CA PHE A 88 22.80 22.57 -18.47
C PHE A 88 23.05 24.07 -18.30
N HIS A 89 24.28 24.50 -18.58
CA HIS A 89 24.72 25.87 -18.39
C HIS A 89 25.29 26.46 -19.68
N ASN A 90 25.37 27.79 -19.75
CA ASN A 90 25.95 28.56 -20.87
C ASN A 90 25.43 28.15 -22.27
N VAL A 91 24.13 27.86 -22.38
CA VAL A 91 23.49 27.47 -23.65
C VAL A 91 23.54 28.63 -24.65
N SER A 92 24.20 28.40 -25.78
CA SER A 92 24.28 29.32 -26.92
C SER A 92 23.84 28.60 -28.18
N ILE A 93 23.02 29.26 -29.00
CA ILE A 93 22.41 28.67 -30.20
C ILE A 93 22.49 29.68 -31.34
N GLN A 94 23.07 29.26 -32.47
CA GLN A 94 23.11 30.02 -33.71
C GLN A 94 22.41 29.24 -34.83
N GLN A 95 21.86 29.98 -35.78
CA GLN A 95 21.33 29.48 -37.04
C GLN A 95 21.98 30.29 -38.17
N ASP A 96 22.53 29.61 -39.18
CA ASP A 96 23.18 30.22 -40.36
C ASP A 96 24.26 31.28 -39.96
N GLY A 97 25.03 31.00 -38.90
CA GLY A 97 26.06 31.90 -38.36
C GLY A 97 25.54 33.16 -37.65
N ARG A 98 24.27 33.17 -37.23
CA ARG A 98 23.64 34.28 -36.48
C ARG A 98 22.93 33.76 -35.24
N THR A 99 22.90 34.53 -34.15
CA THR A 99 22.17 34.14 -32.93
C THR A 99 20.71 33.82 -33.24
N ALA A 100 20.27 32.60 -32.92
CA ALA A 100 18.92 32.13 -33.20
C ALA A 100 17.92 32.61 -32.12
N GLN A 101 16.65 32.76 -32.49
CA GLN A 101 15.57 32.81 -31.51
C GLN A 101 15.31 31.38 -31.00
N TRP A 102 15.22 31.20 -29.68
CA TRP A 102 14.90 29.91 -29.08
C TRP A 102 14.12 30.04 -27.77
N LYS A 103 13.48 28.94 -27.36
CA LYS A 103 12.80 28.83 -26.06
C LYS A 103 13.01 27.44 -25.44
N GLU A 104 13.35 27.42 -24.16
CA GLU A 104 13.42 26.20 -23.35
C GLU A 104 12.05 25.76 -22.84
N SER A 105 11.84 24.44 -22.74
CA SER A 105 10.70 23.81 -22.08
C SER A 105 11.06 22.40 -21.60
N SER A 106 10.48 21.94 -20.49
CA SER A 106 10.62 20.54 -20.07
C SER A 106 9.57 19.67 -20.79
N VAL A 107 10.00 18.52 -21.32
CA VAL A 107 9.12 17.51 -21.94
C VAL A 107 9.44 16.12 -21.40
N SER A 108 8.47 15.20 -21.46
CA SER A 108 8.70 13.78 -21.21
C SER A 108 8.84 13.02 -22.52
N GLY A 109 9.89 12.21 -22.65
CA GLY A 109 10.10 11.28 -23.77
C GLY A 109 10.50 9.90 -23.26
N ASP A 110 10.79 8.97 -24.17
CA ASP A 110 11.03 7.55 -23.86
C ASP A 110 12.26 7.33 -22.96
N ALA A 111 13.22 8.26 -23.00
CA ALA A 111 14.41 8.29 -22.14
C ALA A 111 14.17 8.90 -20.73
N GLY A 112 12.98 9.42 -20.45
CA GLY A 112 12.61 10.11 -19.21
C GLY A 112 12.35 11.61 -19.41
N PRO A 113 12.55 12.46 -18.37
CA PRO A 113 12.49 13.91 -18.51
C PRO A 113 13.62 14.41 -19.42
N MET A 114 13.28 15.36 -20.29
CA MET A 114 14.17 15.97 -21.28
C MET A 114 13.97 17.49 -21.29
N VAL A 115 15.05 18.22 -21.53
CA VAL A 115 15.00 19.65 -21.87
C VAL A 115 14.82 19.76 -23.37
N ARG A 116 13.81 20.51 -23.81
CA ARG A 116 13.53 20.83 -25.21
C ARG A 116 13.88 22.29 -25.48
N TYR A 117 14.85 22.49 -26.37
CA TYR A 117 15.09 23.77 -27.02
C TYR A 117 14.28 23.81 -28.33
N ARG A 118 13.30 24.70 -28.39
CA ARG A 118 12.60 25.05 -29.63
C ARG A 118 13.35 26.20 -30.29
N ILE A 119 13.99 25.94 -31.43
CA ILE A 119 14.87 26.86 -32.15
C ILE A 119 14.17 27.29 -33.44
N GLY A 120 14.16 28.59 -33.74
CA GLY A 120 13.49 29.17 -34.92
C GLY A 120 12.47 30.27 -34.58
N ASP A 121 12.05 31.03 -35.60
CA ASP A 121 11.12 32.15 -35.45
C ASP A 121 9.66 31.67 -35.60
N PRO A 122 8.80 31.84 -34.58
CA PRO A 122 7.40 31.40 -34.66
C PRO A 122 6.56 32.14 -35.71
N ASN A 123 7.03 33.27 -36.26
CA ASN A 123 6.32 34.09 -37.24
C ASN A 123 6.86 33.94 -38.67
N ARG A 124 7.97 33.23 -38.86
CA ARG A 124 8.62 33.07 -40.17
C ARG A 124 8.94 31.60 -40.44
N THR A 125 8.71 31.17 -41.67
CA THR A 125 9.18 29.85 -42.14
C THR A 125 10.44 29.95 -43.00
N ILE A 126 11.18 28.85 -43.01
CA ILE A 126 12.43 28.58 -43.72
C ILE A 126 12.32 27.21 -44.41
N SER A 127 13.15 26.95 -45.41
CA SER A 127 13.09 25.75 -46.27
C SER A 127 14.41 25.57 -47.01
N GLY A 128 14.78 24.34 -47.35
CA GLY A 128 16.11 24.00 -47.87
C GLY A 128 17.14 23.78 -46.75
N GLN A 129 18.42 23.96 -47.06
CA GLN A 129 19.52 23.71 -46.12
C GLN A 129 19.79 24.90 -45.21
N HIS A 130 19.91 24.63 -43.91
CA HIS A 130 20.28 25.58 -42.85
C HIS A 130 21.25 24.92 -41.87
N SER A 131 22.18 25.70 -41.29
CA SER A 131 23.11 25.21 -40.26
C SER A 131 22.66 25.64 -38.87
N TYR A 132 22.83 24.75 -37.88
CA TYR A 132 22.56 25.04 -36.47
C TYR A 132 23.77 24.70 -35.61
N ASP A 133 24.28 25.70 -34.88
CA ASP A 133 25.38 25.57 -33.93
C ASP A 133 24.82 25.68 -32.51
N ILE A 134 24.96 24.62 -31.71
CA ILE A 134 24.42 24.53 -30.35
C ILE A 134 25.58 24.21 -29.40
N SER A 135 25.86 25.07 -28.42
CA SER A 135 26.88 24.80 -27.40
C SER A 135 26.31 24.92 -25.99
N TYR A 136 26.64 23.97 -25.10
CA TYR A 136 26.20 23.96 -23.72
C TYR A 136 27.20 23.22 -22.82
N TRP A 137 27.17 23.52 -21.53
CA TRP A 137 28.00 22.87 -20.50
C TRP A 137 27.12 21.94 -19.66
N VAL A 138 27.65 20.78 -19.30
CA VAL A 138 26.95 19.74 -18.51
C VAL A 138 27.78 19.43 -17.28
N ASP A 139 27.20 19.68 -16.11
CA ASP A 139 27.84 19.32 -14.84
C ASP A 139 27.62 17.84 -14.53
N ASP A 140 28.63 17.21 -13.92
CA ASP A 140 28.58 15.84 -13.36
C ASP A 140 28.10 14.77 -14.38
N ALA A 141 28.84 14.68 -15.49
CA ALA A 141 28.63 13.75 -16.59
C ALA A 141 29.29 12.36 -16.39
N LEU A 142 30.02 12.17 -15.29
CA LEU A 142 30.68 10.89 -14.96
C LEU A 142 29.68 9.79 -14.61
N LEU A 143 29.81 8.64 -15.27
CA LEU A 143 29.03 7.44 -14.97
C LEU A 143 29.88 6.36 -14.28
N PRO A 144 29.37 5.73 -13.21
CA PRO A 144 30.00 4.59 -12.55
C PRO A 144 29.84 3.33 -13.41
N THR A 145 30.94 2.61 -13.64
CA THR A 145 31.00 1.39 -14.45
C THR A 145 31.81 0.31 -13.72
N GLY A 146 31.20 -0.29 -12.69
CA GLY A 146 31.83 -1.32 -11.85
C GLY A 146 32.88 -0.72 -10.92
N GLU A 147 34.16 -0.98 -11.18
CA GLU A 147 35.32 -0.42 -10.47
C GLU A 147 35.97 0.76 -11.23
N ARG A 148 35.32 1.24 -12.29
CA ARG A 148 35.83 2.25 -13.23
C ARG A 148 34.82 3.40 -13.35
N ASP A 149 35.31 4.63 -13.41
CA ASP A 149 34.54 5.79 -13.82
C ASP A 149 34.54 5.87 -15.37
N ALA A 150 33.51 6.46 -15.98
CA ALA A 150 33.42 6.60 -17.43
C ALA A 150 32.71 7.88 -17.89
N PHE A 151 33.30 8.56 -18.89
CA PHE A 151 32.59 9.53 -19.72
C PHE A 151 31.84 8.77 -20.81
N ARG A 152 30.56 8.44 -20.57
CA ARG A 152 29.65 7.85 -21.56
C ARG A 152 28.61 8.88 -21.96
N TRP A 153 28.63 9.31 -23.23
CA TRP A 153 27.71 10.31 -23.76
C TRP A 153 27.05 9.79 -25.03
N ASN A 154 25.71 9.84 -25.07
CA ASN A 154 25.00 9.69 -26.33
C ASN A 154 25.19 11.00 -27.11
N ALA A 155 26.15 11.05 -28.03
CA ALA A 155 26.39 12.25 -28.83
C ALA A 155 25.22 12.52 -29.78
N ILE A 156 24.67 11.47 -30.40
CA ILE A 156 23.45 11.53 -31.20
C ILE A 156 22.40 10.61 -30.59
N GLY A 157 21.28 11.19 -30.16
CA GLY A 157 20.20 10.44 -29.52
C GLY A 157 19.21 9.81 -30.49
N THR A 158 18.58 8.72 -30.05
CA THR A 158 17.58 7.93 -30.80
C THR A 158 16.22 8.60 -31.00
N GLY A 159 16.09 9.89 -30.68
CA GLY A 159 14.83 10.64 -30.78
C GLY A 159 14.66 11.39 -32.11
N TRP A 160 15.66 11.39 -33.00
CA TRP A 160 15.54 12.00 -34.33
C TRP A 160 14.63 11.17 -35.23
N LYS A 161 13.59 11.80 -35.78
CA LYS A 161 12.58 11.13 -36.63
C LYS A 161 12.93 11.10 -38.13
N ILE A 162 14.12 11.57 -38.47
CA ILE A 162 14.62 11.76 -39.83
C ILE A 162 16.01 11.10 -39.98
N PRO A 163 16.42 10.69 -41.19
CA PRO A 163 17.72 10.08 -41.39
C PRO A 163 18.87 11.11 -41.26
N ILE A 164 20.00 10.66 -40.73
CA ILE A 164 21.24 11.44 -40.60
C ILE A 164 22.29 10.84 -41.54
N LYS A 165 22.68 11.58 -42.58
CA LYS A 165 23.50 11.06 -43.69
C LYS A 165 24.92 10.72 -43.28
N ARG A 166 25.55 11.60 -42.51
CA ARG A 166 26.88 11.43 -41.92
C ARG A 166 26.86 12.01 -40.51
N ALA A 167 27.52 11.31 -39.59
CA ALA A 167 27.70 11.77 -38.22
C ALA A 167 29.15 11.56 -37.79
N THR A 168 29.72 12.56 -37.11
CA THR A 168 31.08 12.54 -36.57
C THR A 168 31.06 13.07 -35.15
N VAL A 169 31.79 12.40 -34.25
CA VAL A 169 31.87 12.72 -32.83
C VAL A 169 33.34 12.74 -32.41
N TRP A 170 33.75 13.78 -31.70
CA TRP A 170 35.04 13.86 -31.04
C TRP A 170 34.85 13.92 -29.53
N LEU A 171 35.65 13.18 -28.77
CA LEU A 171 35.69 13.21 -27.32
C LEU A 171 37.14 13.40 -26.86
N ALA A 172 37.45 14.62 -26.43
CA ALA A 172 38.74 15.00 -25.86
C ALA A 172 38.70 14.83 -24.34
N LEU A 173 39.68 14.10 -23.80
CA LEU A 173 39.87 13.90 -22.37
C LEU A 173 40.61 15.08 -21.70
N PRO A 174 40.41 15.29 -20.38
CA PRO A 174 41.21 16.23 -19.61
C PRO A 174 42.69 15.77 -19.51
N ASP A 175 43.59 16.71 -19.24
CA ASP A 175 45.05 16.48 -19.33
C ASP A 175 45.54 15.37 -18.39
N GLU A 176 44.90 15.17 -17.24
CA GLU A 176 45.23 14.14 -16.23
C GLU A 176 45.00 12.69 -16.74
N LEU A 177 44.23 12.53 -17.82
CA LEU A 177 43.97 11.23 -18.45
C LEU A 177 44.80 10.99 -19.73
N LYS A 178 45.50 11.99 -20.26
CA LYS A 178 46.27 11.85 -21.51
C LYS A 178 47.48 10.93 -21.33
N GLY A 179 47.79 10.15 -22.38
CA GLY A 179 48.93 9.22 -22.37
C GLY A 179 48.79 7.99 -21.45
N ARG A 180 47.65 7.81 -20.77
CA ARG A 180 47.41 6.65 -19.89
C ARG A 180 47.14 5.37 -20.69
N SER A 181 47.78 4.27 -20.29
CA SER A 181 47.63 2.94 -20.90
C SER A 181 46.49 2.10 -20.31
N ASP A 182 45.87 2.54 -19.21
CA ASP A 182 44.81 1.83 -18.50
C ASP A 182 43.39 2.32 -18.88
N LEU A 183 43.28 3.17 -19.90
CA LEU A 183 42.03 3.61 -20.51
C LEU A 183 41.39 2.51 -21.37
N ASN A 184 40.06 2.52 -21.46
CA ASN A 184 39.31 1.66 -22.38
C ASN A 184 38.17 2.47 -23.02
N TYR A 185 38.13 2.52 -24.35
CA TYR A 185 37.13 3.26 -25.11
C TYR A 185 36.13 2.33 -25.79
N ASP A 186 34.90 2.81 -25.97
CA ASP A 186 33.84 2.07 -26.65
C ASP A 186 32.90 3.02 -27.42
N PHE A 187 32.16 2.48 -28.39
CA PHE A 187 31.14 3.21 -29.14
C PHE A 187 30.02 2.28 -29.61
N PHE A 188 28.81 2.81 -29.72
CA PHE A 188 27.60 2.05 -30.08
C PHE A 188 26.73 2.84 -31.06
N THR A 189 26.14 2.15 -32.03
CA THR A 189 25.27 2.72 -33.07
C THR A 189 23.94 1.96 -33.16
N GLY A 190 22.88 2.63 -33.60
CA GLY A 190 21.59 2.02 -33.92
C GLY A 190 20.45 2.46 -32.99
N ILE A 191 19.33 1.73 -33.01
CA ILE A 191 18.16 2.03 -32.17
C ILE A 191 18.43 1.85 -30.67
N TRP A 192 17.52 2.33 -29.83
CA TRP A 192 17.64 2.22 -28.37
C TRP A 192 17.88 0.77 -27.92
N GLY A 193 18.92 0.54 -27.12
CA GLY A 193 19.36 -0.78 -26.65
C GLY A 193 20.30 -1.55 -27.60
N SER A 194 20.57 -1.03 -28.80
CA SER A 194 21.54 -1.60 -29.74
C SER A 194 22.98 -1.63 -29.18
N LYS A 195 23.75 -2.64 -29.58
CA LYS A 195 25.21 -2.73 -29.39
C LYS A 195 25.98 -2.87 -30.72
N HIS A 196 25.36 -2.54 -31.85
CA HIS A 196 26.03 -2.53 -33.15
C HIS A 196 27.13 -1.45 -33.19
N ARG A 197 28.13 -1.63 -34.07
CA ARG A 197 29.32 -0.78 -34.18
C ARG A 197 29.56 -0.36 -35.63
N ASN A 198 28.55 0.24 -36.26
CA ASN A 198 28.57 0.60 -37.68
C ASN A 198 29.21 2.00 -37.90
N ALA A 199 30.38 2.18 -37.29
CA ALA A 199 31.18 3.41 -37.35
C ALA A 199 32.67 3.06 -37.32
N TYR A 200 33.47 3.94 -37.89
CA TYR A 200 34.93 3.93 -37.78
C TYR A 200 35.32 4.75 -36.56
N ALA A 201 36.16 4.19 -35.69
CA ALA A 201 36.73 4.90 -34.55
C ALA A 201 38.25 4.98 -34.68
N ASP A 202 38.81 6.15 -34.38
CA ASP A 202 40.25 6.38 -34.30
C ASP A 202 40.60 7.03 -32.95
N TRP A 203 41.69 6.58 -32.35
CA TRP A 203 42.08 6.90 -30.97
C TRP A 203 43.50 7.48 -30.94
N ASN A 204 43.60 8.78 -30.70
CA ASN A 204 44.88 9.44 -30.48
C ASN A 204 45.25 9.39 -28.99
N GLY A 205 45.99 8.35 -28.58
CA GLY A 205 46.42 8.17 -27.19
C GLY A 205 47.37 9.26 -26.65
N THR A 206 48.10 9.95 -27.52
CA THR A 206 48.97 11.08 -27.13
C THR A 206 48.20 12.37 -26.87
N GLU A 207 47.15 12.64 -27.63
CA GLU A 207 46.29 13.82 -27.43
C GLU A 207 45.10 13.54 -26.49
N GLY A 208 44.81 12.27 -26.20
CA GLY A 208 43.67 11.83 -25.39
C GLY A 208 42.33 12.04 -26.09
N THR A 209 42.28 11.89 -27.41
CA THR A 209 41.10 12.19 -28.22
C THR A 209 40.59 10.94 -28.92
N LEU A 210 39.32 10.60 -28.67
CA LEU A 210 38.56 9.60 -29.43
C LEU A 210 37.79 10.32 -30.54
N SER A 211 37.89 9.84 -31.77
CA SER A 211 37.03 10.27 -32.88
C SER A 211 36.22 9.09 -33.40
N VAL A 212 34.94 9.30 -33.71
CA VAL A 212 34.03 8.26 -34.22
C VAL A 212 33.17 8.82 -35.35
N THR A 213 33.25 8.22 -36.54
CA THR A 213 32.53 8.63 -37.76
C THR A 213 31.66 7.49 -38.28
N THR A 214 30.39 7.72 -38.57
CA THR A 214 29.49 6.65 -39.04
C THR A 214 29.89 6.11 -40.40
N SER A 215 29.83 4.77 -40.57
CA SER A 215 30.17 4.10 -41.83
C SER A 215 29.07 4.21 -42.90
N GLY A 216 27.92 4.79 -42.55
CA GLY A 216 26.77 5.02 -43.42
C GLY A 216 25.74 5.96 -42.79
N THR A 217 24.60 6.10 -43.46
CA THR A 217 23.44 6.87 -42.97
C THR A 217 22.79 6.18 -41.78
N LEU A 218 22.61 6.91 -40.68
CA LEU A 218 21.76 6.49 -39.57
C LEU A 218 20.28 6.63 -39.99
N ALA A 219 19.50 5.57 -39.80
CA ALA A 219 18.07 5.58 -40.04
C ALA A 219 17.33 6.41 -38.96
N PRO A 220 16.06 6.81 -39.20
CA PRO A 220 15.23 7.39 -38.15
C PRO A 220 15.23 6.52 -36.89
N HIS A 221 15.34 7.18 -35.73
CA HIS A 221 15.49 6.58 -34.40
C HIS A 221 16.81 5.83 -34.11
N GLU A 222 17.80 5.86 -35.00
CA GLU A 222 19.15 5.41 -34.68
C GLU A 222 19.99 6.54 -34.06
N GLY A 223 20.88 6.18 -33.14
CA GLY A 223 21.81 7.09 -32.48
C GLY A 223 23.26 6.64 -32.56
N LEU A 224 24.15 7.45 -31.98
CA LEU A 224 25.57 7.19 -31.79
C LEU A 224 25.98 7.60 -30.37
N THR A 225 26.51 6.64 -29.62
CA THR A 225 27.03 6.78 -28.26
C THR A 225 28.53 6.56 -28.27
N VAL A 226 29.27 7.40 -27.54
CA VAL A 226 30.71 7.25 -27.30
C VAL A 226 30.97 7.10 -25.81
N GLU A 227 32.02 6.34 -25.48
CA GLU A 227 32.40 6.03 -24.10
C GLU A 227 33.92 5.97 -23.96
N VAL A 228 34.44 6.58 -22.89
CA VAL A 228 35.80 6.31 -22.42
C VAL A 228 35.76 6.07 -20.91
N SER A 229 36.29 4.93 -20.49
CA SER A 229 36.33 4.46 -19.10
C SER A 229 37.76 4.37 -18.57
N PHE A 230 37.93 4.67 -17.29
CA PHE A 230 39.20 4.76 -16.58
C PHE A 230 39.06 4.30 -15.12
N PRO A 231 40.14 3.91 -14.42
CA PRO A 231 40.03 3.48 -13.02
C PRO A 231 39.41 4.57 -12.12
N ALA A 232 38.53 4.18 -11.21
CA ALA A 232 37.91 5.13 -10.30
C ALA A 232 38.96 5.87 -9.45
N GLY A 233 38.82 7.18 -9.33
CA GLY A 233 39.81 8.03 -8.65
C GLY A 233 40.99 8.51 -9.52
N ALA A 234 40.93 8.30 -10.84
CA ALA A 234 41.94 8.83 -11.78
C ALA A 234 41.92 10.37 -11.92
N ILE A 235 40.80 11.01 -11.59
CA ILE A 235 40.58 12.46 -11.56
C ILE A 235 39.94 12.86 -10.21
N ALA A 236 39.93 14.16 -9.88
CA ALA A 236 39.46 14.65 -8.59
C ALA A 236 37.96 14.38 -8.33
N ALA A 237 37.14 14.44 -9.37
CA ALA A 237 35.74 14.02 -9.32
C ALA A 237 35.60 12.51 -9.56
N THR A 238 34.87 11.81 -8.71
CA THR A 238 34.61 10.37 -8.84
C THR A 238 33.12 10.09 -8.78
N ALA A 239 32.62 9.10 -9.53
CA ALA A 239 31.20 8.75 -9.44
C ALA A 239 30.89 7.94 -8.17
N HIS A 240 31.90 7.29 -7.58
CA HIS A 240 31.76 6.39 -6.42
C HIS A 240 32.04 7.09 -5.08
N PRO A 241 31.11 7.05 -4.09
CA PRO A 241 31.36 7.59 -2.76
C PRO A 241 32.41 6.77 -1.98
N SER A 242 33.24 7.45 -1.18
CA SER A 242 34.27 6.81 -0.36
C SER A 242 33.69 5.87 0.71
N ALA A 243 34.48 4.91 1.21
CA ALA A 243 34.04 3.95 2.23
C ALA A 243 33.50 4.62 3.51
N GLY A 244 34.13 5.70 3.96
CA GLY A 244 33.64 6.51 5.09
C GLY A 244 32.32 7.22 4.77
N GLY A 245 32.17 7.73 3.53
CA GLY A 245 30.91 8.29 3.05
C GLY A 245 29.78 7.26 3.01
N MET A 246 30.03 6.06 2.50
CA MET A 246 29.06 4.96 2.48
C MET A 246 28.63 4.54 3.89
N PHE A 247 29.56 4.44 4.85
CA PHE A 247 29.23 4.17 6.25
C PHE A 247 28.38 5.28 6.87
N ALA A 248 28.75 6.55 6.68
CA ALA A 248 27.98 7.68 7.17
C ALA A 248 26.56 7.73 6.57
N MET A 249 26.41 7.51 5.26
CA MET A 249 25.11 7.44 4.57
C MET A 249 24.25 6.26 5.04
N THR A 250 24.88 5.14 5.43
CA THR A 250 24.17 3.99 5.99
C THR A 250 23.65 4.31 7.39
N LEU A 251 24.47 4.93 8.23
CA LEU A 251 24.11 5.31 9.60
C LEU A 251 23.00 6.39 9.63
N THR A 252 23.07 7.40 8.75
CA THR A 252 22.04 8.45 8.65
C THR A 252 20.73 7.94 8.05
N ARG A 253 20.73 6.85 7.28
CA ARG A 253 19.49 6.17 6.85
C ARG A 253 18.91 5.26 7.94
N MET A 254 19.75 4.47 8.63
CA MET A 254 19.26 3.41 9.53
C MET A 254 18.98 3.84 10.99
N TRP A 255 19.16 5.12 11.35
CA TRP A 255 19.01 5.65 12.73
C TRP A 255 17.68 5.29 13.44
N ALA A 256 16.58 5.11 12.69
CA ALA A 256 15.26 4.84 13.25
C ALA A 256 15.10 3.41 13.83
N TRP A 257 15.90 2.45 13.35
CA TRP A 257 15.87 1.05 13.82
C TRP A 257 16.26 0.89 15.30
N PRO A 258 17.43 1.38 15.78
CA PRO A 258 17.78 1.28 17.20
C PRO A 258 16.81 2.04 18.10
N LEU A 259 16.26 3.18 17.65
CA LEU A 259 15.24 3.92 18.41
C LEU A 259 13.93 3.12 18.55
N MET A 260 13.46 2.48 17.48
CA MET A 260 12.30 1.57 17.53
C MET A 260 12.55 0.42 18.52
N LEU A 261 13.70 -0.25 18.44
CA LEU A 261 14.04 -1.37 19.31
C LEU A 261 14.11 -0.94 20.79
N LEU A 262 14.69 0.22 21.08
CA LEU A 262 14.71 0.80 22.43
C LEU A 262 13.29 1.03 22.97
N LEU A 263 12.41 1.68 22.19
CA LEU A 263 11.05 1.99 22.64
C LEU A 263 10.18 0.73 22.81
N LEU A 264 10.36 -0.29 21.96
CA LEU A 264 9.70 -1.59 22.14
C LEU A 264 10.26 -2.36 23.34
N GLY A 265 11.56 -2.26 23.62
CA GLY A 265 12.19 -2.82 24.82
C GLY A 265 11.65 -2.19 26.11
N LEU A 266 11.48 -0.86 26.11
CA LEU A 266 10.85 -0.15 27.23
C LEU A 266 9.36 -0.53 27.40
N ALA A 267 8.62 -0.70 26.31
CA ALA A 267 7.23 -1.16 26.35
C ALA A 267 7.11 -2.59 26.90
N TRP A 268 7.99 -3.50 26.47
CA TRP A 268 8.10 -4.86 26.99
C TRP A 268 8.45 -4.87 28.48
N TRP A 269 9.42 -4.05 28.91
CA TRP A 269 9.81 -3.95 30.31
C TRP A 269 8.66 -3.44 31.18
N HIS A 270 7.96 -2.39 30.75
CA HIS A 270 6.77 -1.87 31.44
C HIS A 270 5.66 -2.92 31.54
N TRP A 271 5.38 -3.65 30.46
CA TRP A 271 4.42 -4.77 30.48
C TRP A 271 4.87 -5.89 31.42
N HIS A 272 6.15 -6.24 31.43
CA HIS A 272 6.69 -7.28 32.30
C HIS A 272 6.51 -6.95 33.80
N GLN A 273 6.69 -5.68 34.17
CA GLN A 273 6.57 -5.22 35.56
C GLN A 273 5.11 -5.05 36.01
N VAL A 274 4.22 -4.59 35.12
CA VAL A 274 2.87 -4.15 35.52
C VAL A 274 1.76 -4.98 34.87
N GLY A 275 1.88 -5.38 33.61
CA GLY A 275 0.81 -6.00 32.82
C GLY A 275 0.67 -7.52 32.95
N ARG A 276 1.65 -8.23 33.52
CA ARG A 276 1.56 -9.69 33.72
C ARG A 276 0.55 -10.06 34.82
N ASP A 277 -0.31 -11.03 34.53
CA ASP A 277 -1.15 -11.67 35.54
C ASP A 277 -0.28 -12.41 36.58
N PRO A 278 -0.66 -12.41 37.87
CA PRO A 278 0.11 -13.07 38.91
C PRO A 278 0.08 -14.59 38.74
N GLU A 279 1.22 -15.24 38.98
CA GLU A 279 1.30 -16.70 38.87
C GLU A 279 0.44 -17.38 39.93
N THR A 280 -0.38 -18.30 39.45
CA THR A 280 -1.37 -18.99 40.29
C THR A 280 -1.12 -20.50 40.42
N GLY A 281 -0.23 -21.08 39.61
CA GLY A 281 -0.01 -22.53 39.56
C GLY A 281 -1.02 -23.28 38.67
N PRO A 282 -0.96 -24.63 38.65
CA PRO A 282 -1.65 -25.45 37.65
C PRO A 282 -3.18 -25.38 37.77
N VAL A 283 -3.85 -25.48 36.61
CA VAL A 283 -5.31 -25.58 36.51
C VAL A 283 -5.75 -26.98 36.94
N VAL A 284 -6.58 -27.06 37.97
CA VAL A 284 -7.16 -28.32 38.47
C VAL A 284 -8.62 -28.40 38.02
N VAL A 285 -9.02 -29.55 37.48
CA VAL A 285 -10.39 -29.81 37.00
C VAL A 285 -11.40 -29.61 38.14
N ARG A 286 -12.50 -28.90 37.87
CA ARG A 286 -13.57 -28.63 38.83
C ARG A 286 -14.94 -29.00 38.27
N TYR A 287 -15.83 -29.47 39.14
CA TYR A 287 -17.17 -29.97 38.76
C TYR A 287 -18.30 -28.94 38.96
N LYS A 288 -18.04 -27.82 39.62
CA LYS A 288 -19.04 -26.76 39.88
C LYS A 288 -18.43 -25.39 39.53
N PRO A 289 -19.24 -24.41 39.09
CA PRO A 289 -18.77 -23.05 38.85
C PRO A 289 -18.19 -22.41 40.13
N PRO A 290 -17.34 -21.36 40.01
CA PRO A 290 -16.92 -20.56 41.16
C PRO A 290 -18.13 -20.00 41.92
N LYS A 291 -18.10 -20.02 43.25
CA LYS A 291 -19.20 -19.54 44.08
C LYS A 291 -19.34 -18.03 43.99
N GLY A 292 -20.56 -17.54 43.78
CA GLY A 292 -20.87 -16.09 43.80
C GLY A 292 -20.29 -15.30 42.63
N LEU A 293 -19.99 -15.96 41.52
CA LEU A 293 -19.57 -15.32 40.27
C LEU A 293 -20.75 -15.33 39.28
N ASP A 294 -21.14 -14.17 38.78
CA ASP A 294 -22.17 -14.04 37.75
C ASP A 294 -21.58 -14.31 36.36
N ALA A 295 -22.40 -14.82 35.42
CA ALA A 295 -21.95 -15.21 34.08
C ALA A 295 -21.26 -14.07 33.30
N ALA A 296 -21.74 -12.83 33.43
CA ALA A 296 -21.11 -11.68 32.77
C ALA A 296 -19.74 -11.30 33.37
N GLU A 297 -19.55 -11.49 34.68
CA GLU A 297 -18.24 -11.30 35.33
C GLU A 297 -17.28 -12.43 34.99
N ALA A 298 -17.78 -13.67 34.93
CA ALA A 298 -17.06 -14.84 34.45
C ALA A 298 -16.55 -14.67 33.01
N GLY A 299 -17.38 -14.12 32.12
CA GLY A 299 -17.02 -13.73 30.76
C GLY A 299 -15.90 -12.68 30.73
N LEU A 300 -16.12 -11.53 31.38
CA LEU A 300 -15.12 -10.47 31.51
C LEU A 300 -13.80 -10.97 32.12
N LEU A 301 -13.85 -11.94 33.03
CA LEU A 301 -12.66 -12.53 33.63
C LEU A 301 -11.89 -13.46 32.66
N LEU A 302 -12.56 -14.13 31.71
CA LEU A 302 -11.92 -15.00 30.73
C LEU A 302 -10.98 -14.25 29.77
N ASP A 303 -11.47 -13.18 29.15
CA ASP A 303 -10.80 -12.53 28.01
C ASP A 303 -10.62 -11.00 28.14
N GLN A 304 -11.16 -10.42 29.22
CA GLN A 304 -11.15 -8.97 29.51
C GLN A 304 -12.02 -8.13 28.53
N SER A 305 -12.93 -8.78 27.81
CA SER A 305 -13.93 -8.16 26.93
C SER A 305 -15.31 -8.14 27.62
N LEU A 306 -16.35 -7.71 26.89
CA LEU A 306 -17.74 -7.98 27.26
C LEU A 306 -18.49 -8.17 25.95
N ASP A 307 -18.52 -9.40 25.50
CA ASP A 307 -19.01 -9.82 24.20
C ASP A 307 -20.47 -10.26 24.31
N ASP A 308 -21.12 -10.47 23.17
CA ASP A 308 -22.55 -10.80 23.15
C ASP A 308 -22.82 -12.24 23.68
N ALA A 309 -21.80 -13.10 23.76
CA ALA A 309 -21.83 -14.37 24.48
C ALA A 309 -21.94 -14.19 26.01
N ASP A 310 -21.19 -13.25 26.59
CA ASP A 310 -21.21 -12.99 28.04
C ASP A 310 -22.57 -12.47 28.49
N LEU A 311 -23.13 -11.56 27.69
CA LEU A 311 -24.48 -11.05 27.87
C LEU A 311 -25.53 -12.15 27.71
N THR A 312 -25.36 -13.04 26.72
CA THR A 312 -26.25 -14.18 26.53
C THR A 312 -26.21 -15.12 27.75
N GLY A 313 -25.04 -15.31 28.37
CA GLY A 313 -24.92 -16.00 29.66
C GLY A 313 -25.82 -15.40 30.74
N SER A 314 -25.80 -14.07 30.92
CA SER A 314 -26.70 -13.40 31.87
C SER A 314 -28.17 -13.33 31.43
N ILE A 315 -28.51 -13.45 30.14
CA ILE A 315 -29.90 -13.67 29.70
C ILE A 315 -30.39 -15.05 30.14
N VAL A 316 -29.55 -16.08 30.06
CA VAL A 316 -29.89 -17.43 30.56
C VAL A 316 -30.02 -17.46 32.08
N GLU A 317 -29.20 -16.70 32.83
CA GLU A 317 -29.42 -16.51 34.27
C GLU A 317 -30.78 -15.84 34.54
N LEU A 318 -31.12 -14.76 33.84
CA LEU A 318 -32.41 -14.09 33.98
C LEU A 318 -33.61 -14.98 33.62
N ALA A 319 -33.43 -15.92 32.68
CA ALA A 319 -34.44 -16.92 32.34
C ALA A 319 -34.63 -17.93 33.48
N ARG A 320 -33.53 -18.53 33.97
CA ARG A 320 -33.51 -19.43 35.13
C ARG A 320 -34.11 -18.78 36.38
N ASP A 321 -33.79 -17.51 36.61
CA ASP A 321 -34.25 -16.73 37.76
C ASP A 321 -35.72 -16.24 37.58
N GLY A 322 -36.38 -16.59 36.46
CA GLY A 322 -37.82 -16.41 36.24
C GLY A 322 -38.26 -15.07 35.64
N PHE A 323 -37.33 -14.20 35.22
CA PHE A 323 -37.64 -12.86 34.73
C PHE A 323 -38.05 -12.83 33.25
N LEU A 324 -37.60 -13.81 32.45
CA LEU A 324 -37.90 -13.91 31.03
C LEU A 324 -38.06 -15.36 30.56
N LYS A 325 -38.79 -15.53 29.45
CA LYS A 325 -38.96 -16.79 28.72
C LYS A 325 -38.21 -16.73 27.39
N ILE A 326 -37.71 -17.88 26.92
CA ILE A 326 -37.06 -18.04 25.61
C ILE A 326 -37.91 -18.98 24.75
N GLU A 327 -38.46 -18.46 23.65
CA GLU A 327 -39.32 -19.21 22.71
C GLU A 327 -38.51 -19.63 21.46
N HIS A 328 -38.66 -20.90 21.06
CA HIS A 328 -38.09 -21.43 19.81
C HIS A 328 -38.71 -20.75 18.60
N PRO A 329 -37.92 -20.33 17.58
CA PRO A 329 -38.47 -19.64 16.42
C PRO A 329 -39.35 -20.55 15.54
N GLU A 330 -40.63 -20.19 15.40
CA GLU A 330 -41.53 -20.80 14.41
C GLU A 330 -41.08 -20.47 12.97
N LYS A 331 -41.27 -21.40 12.03
CA LYS A 331 -40.74 -21.33 10.66
C LYS A 331 -41.72 -20.72 9.64
N ASP A 332 -42.27 -19.56 9.96
CA ASP A 332 -43.25 -18.87 9.12
C ASP A 332 -42.60 -17.96 8.08
N GLY A 333 -42.12 -18.58 6.99
CA GLY A 333 -41.74 -17.84 5.78
C GLY A 333 -40.76 -18.57 4.85
N ILE A 334 -40.99 -18.42 3.54
CA ILE A 334 -40.06 -18.92 2.50
C ILE A 334 -38.72 -18.15 2.54
N VAL A 335 -38.76 -16.86 2.85
CA VAL A 335 -37.57 -15.98 2.92
C VAL A 335 -36.64 -16.37 4.07
N GLN A 336 -37.18 -16.69 5.25
CA GLN A 336 -36.39 -17.14 6.42
C GLN A 336 -35.79 -18.53 6.22
N LYS A 337 -36.45 -19.40 5.44
CA LYS A 337 -35.86 -20.69 5.00
C LYS A 337 -34.67 -20.51 4.06
N LEU A 338 -34.63 -19.43 3.27
CA LEU A 338 -33.57 -19.15 2.28
C LEU A 338 -32.37 -18.37 2.83
N MET A 339 -32.57 -17.44 3.77
CA MET A 339 -31.46 -16.61 4.31
C MET A 339 -30.81 -17.14 5.60
N GLY A 340 -31.43 -18.11 6.27
CA GLY A 340 -30.79 -18.93 7.31
C GLY A 340 -30.89 -18.40 8.75
N LYS A 341 -31.22 -19.32 9.66
CA LYS A 341 -31.36 -19.18 11.13
C LYS A 341 -32.40 -18.15 11.60
N GLY A 342 -33.54 -18.65 12.07
CA GLY A 342 -34.39 -17.88 12.99
C GLY A 342 -33.66 -17.66 14.32
N SER A 343 -33.81 -16.47 14.89
CA SER A 343 -33.40 -16.12 16.25
C SER A 343 -34.54 -16.40 17.24
N PRO A 344 -34.28 -16.90 18.46
CA PRO A 344 -35.31 -17.11 19.45
C PRO A 344 -35.94 -15.78 19.90
N THR A 345 -37.22 -15.83 20.22
CA THR A 345 -37.95 -14.71 20.82
C THR A 345 -37.75 -14.74 22.32
N LEU A 346 -37.47 -13.58 22.92
CA LEU A 346 -37.47 -13.42 24.38
C LEU A 346 -38.79 -12.76 24.79
N GLU A 347 -39.45 -13.23 25.85
CA GLU A 347 -40.62 -12.57 26.45
C GLU A 347 -40.35 -12.23 27.92
N SER A 348 -40.65 -11.00 28.35
CA SER A 348 -40.56 -10.59 29.76
C SER A 348 -41.72 -11.17 30.57
N LEU A 349 -41.42 -11.91 31.64
CA LEU A 349 -42.44 -12.52 32.51
C LEU A 349 -42.89 -11.60 33.65
N MET A 350 -42.01 -10.69 34.10
CA MET A 350 -42.28 -9.80 35.24
C MET A 350 -42.40 -8.32 34.83
N PRO A 351 -43.22 -7.51 35.54
CA PRO A 351 -43.31 -6.07 35.32
C PRO A 351 -42.05 -5.34 35.82
N GLU A 352 -41.80 -4.15 35.24
CA GLU A 352 -40.58 -3.36 35.50
C GLU A 352 -40.35 -3.01 36.98
N SER A 353 -41.41 -2.90 37.79
CA SER A 353 -41.32 -2.65 39.22
C SER A 353 -40.53 -3.72 39.98
N THR A 354 -40.60 -4.98 39.54
CA THR A 354 -39.93 -6.12 40.20
C THR A 354 -38.44 -6.20 39.84
N TRP A 355 -38.01 -5.51 38.77
CA TRP A 355 -36.61 -5.52 38.34
C TRP A 355 -35.67 -4.72 39.27
N ALA A 356 -36.23 -3.94 40.21
CA ALA A 356 -35.46 -3.16 41.19
C ALA A 356 -34.73 -4.01 42.24
N GLU A 357 -35.14 -5.28 42.43
CA GLU A 357 -34.52 -6.23 43.37
C GLU A 357 -33.29 -6.93 42.78
N LEU A 358 -33.07 -6.81 41.46
CA LEU A 358 -31.94 -7.41 40.76
C LEU A 358 -30.64 -6.59 40.88
N PRO A 359 -29.46 -7.22 40.70
CA PRO A 359 -28.21 -6.52 40.45
C PRO A 359 -28.36 -5.46 39.35
N VAL A 360 -27.79 -4.26 39.58
CA VAL A 360 -28.01 -3.05 38.75
C VAL A 360 -27.80 -3.30 37.26
N TYR A 361 -26.83 -4.14 36.90
CA TYR A 361 -26.54 -4.47 35.51
C TYR A 361 -27.62 -5.38 34.87
N LYS A 362 -28.22 -6.30 35.63
CA LYS A 362 -29.31 -7.19 35.19
C LYS A 362 -30.58 -6.37 34.90
N HIS A 363 -30.89 -5.38 35.74
CA HIS A 363 -31.94 -4.38 35.46
C HIS A 363 -31.69 -3.60 34.16
N HIS A 364 -30.46 -3.13 33.92
CA HIS A 364 -30.10 -2.46 32.67
C HIS A 364 -30.15 -3.39 31.45
N LEU A 365 -29.89 -4.69 31.62
CA LEU A 365 -30.01 -5.69 30.57
C LEU A 365 -31.49 -5.98 30.23
N LEU A 366 -32.39 -6.07 31.23
CA LEU A 366 -33.84 -6.16 30.99
C LEU A 366 -34.38 -4.92 30.27
N ARG A 367 -33.98 -3.70 30.71
CA ARG A 367 -34.31 -2.46 29.98
C ARG A 367 -33.74 -2.40 28.56
N CYS A 368 -32.57 -3.00 28.31
CA CYS A 368 -31.97 -3.11 26.98
C CYS A 368 -32.84 -3.97 26.04
N LEU A 369 -33.41 -5.07 26.54
CA LEU A 369 -34.23 -6.01 25.77
C LEU A 369 -35.69 -5.52 25.60
N PHE A 370 -36.32 -5.05 26.68
CA PHE A 370 -37.77 -4.84 26.76
C PHE A 370 -38.17 -3.35 26.90
N SER A 371 -37.37 -2.41 26.37
CA SER A 371 -37.63 -0.95 26.50
C SER A 371 -38.95 -0.46 25.89
N TYR A 372 -39.64 -1.26 25.06
CA TYR A 372 -40.80 -0.85 24.27
C TYR A 372 -41.88 -1.92 24.16
N GLU A 373 -41.47 -3.18 24.08
CA GLU A 373 -42.33 -4.32 23.77
C GLU A 373 -42.04 -5.44 24.77
N LYS A 374 -43.08 -6.21 25.14
CA LYS A 374 -42.95 -7.35 26.05
C LYS A 374 -42.11 -8.49 25.44
N ARG A 375 -42.02 -8.53 24.10
CA ARG A 375 -41.27 -9.50 23.31
C ARG A 375 -40.11 -8.83 22.59
N TYR A 376 -39.01 -9.55 22.41
CA TYR A 376 -37.82 -9.08 21.68
C TYR A 376 -37.24 -10.19 20.81
N THR A 377 -36.98 -9.90 19.53
CA THR A 377 -36.32 -10.79 18.58
C THR A 377 -34.97 -10.19 18.11
N PRO A 378 -33.83 -10.80 18.45
CA PRO A 378 -32.52 -10.37 17.95
C PRO A 378 -32.47 -10.40 16.42
N GLY A 379 -31.92 -9.36 15.80
CA GLY A 379 -31.82 -9.26 14.34
C GLY A 379 -33.09 -8.84 13.62
N GLY A 380 -34.18 -8.52 14.32
CA GLY A 380 -35.38 -7.91 13.74
C GLY A 380 -35.10 -6.53 13.11
N THR A 381 -35.91 -6.14 12.12
CA THR A 381 -35.85 -4.80 11.51
C THR A 381 -36.42 -3.75 12.46
N GLU A 382 -35.55 -2.89 13.00
CA GLU A 382 -35.91 -1.82 13.93
C GLU A 382 -35.54 -0.44 13.39
N THR A 383 -36.18 0.60 13.92
CA THR A 383 -35.81 1.99 13.64
C THR A 383 -34.49 2.38 14.34
N GLU A 384 -33.70 3.27 13.71
CA GLU A 384 -32.40 3.70 14.27
C GLU A 384 -32.50 4.23 15.71
N ALA A 385 -33.59 4.93 16.04
CA ALA A 385 -33.83 5.48 17.37
C ALA A 385 -33.96 4.38 18.45
N ARG A 386 -34.68 3.30 18.15
CA ARG A 386 -34.79 2.13 19.06
C ARG A 386 -33.43 1.47 19.26
N VAL A 387 -32.68 1.26 18.17
CA VAL A 387 -31.32 0.71 18.20
C VAL A 387 -30.37 1.59 19.03
N GLN A 388 -30.45 2.92 18.90
CA GLN A 388 -29.62 3.85 19.68
C GLN A 388 -29.95 3.80 21.17
N ILE A 389 -31.24 3.76 21.54
CA ILE A 389 -31.67 3.69 22.94
C ILE A 389 -31.31 2.34 23.56
N ARG A 390 -31.50 1.21 22.85
CA ARG A 390 -31.01 -0.11 23.29
C ARG A 390 -29.51 -0.08 23.56
N ASN A 391 -28.71 0.39 22.60
CA ASN A 391 -27.26 0.47 22.76
C ASN A 391 -26.85 1.35 23.95
N SER A 392 -27.62 2.40 24.29
CA SER A 392 -27.35 3.22 25.48
C SER A 392 -27.58 2.48 26.80
N TRP A 393 -28.59 1.61 26.90
CA TRP A 393 -28.80 0.73 28.06
C TRP A 393 -27.78 -0.41 28.11
N LEU A 394 -27.41 -0.95 26.94
CA LEU A 394 -26.35 -1.95 26.80
C LEU A 394 -25.00 -1.42 27.29
N ASP A 395 -24.63 -0.19 26.91
CA ASP A 395 -23.41 0.46 27.39
C ASP A 395 -23.44 0.70 28.91
N LYS A 396 -24.59 1.07 29.49
CA LYS A 396 -24.76 1.17 30.95
C LYS A 396 -24.55 -0.19 31.61
N ALA A 397 -25.23 -1.25 31.14
CA ALA A 397 -25.07 -2.60 31.67
C ALA A 397 -23.60 -3.08 31.60
N LYS A 398 -22.94 -2.92 30.43
CA LYS A 398 -21.53 -3.26 30.24
C LYS A 398 -20.58 -2.42 31.13
N ASN A 399 -20.97 -1.23 31.56
CA ASN A 399 -20.18 -0.45 32.53
C ASN A 399 -20.40 -0.96 33.95
N CYS A 400 -21.65 -1.19 34.37
CA CYS A 400 -21.95 -1.74 35.70
C CYS A 400 -21.27 -3.11 35.95
N ILE A 401 -21.18 -3.99 34.95
CA ILE A 401 -20.44 -5.27 35.06
C ILE A 401 -18.93 -5.02 35.30
N ARG A 402 -18.32 -4.02 34.64
CA ARG A 402 -16.90 -3.67 34.86
C ARG A 402 -16.67 -3.03 36.23
N ASP A 403 -17.68 -2.36 36.77
CA ASP A 403 -17.63 -1.71 38.07
C ASP A 403 -17.71 -2.79 39.17
N ALA A 404 -18.67 -3.71 39.06
CA ALA A 404 -18.79 -4.89 39.92
C ALA A 404 -17.50 -5.74 39.91
N ALA A 405 -16.92 -6.01 38.74
CA ALA A 405 -15.67 -6.80 38.65
C ALA A 405 -14.46 -6.12 39.30
N VAL A 406 -14.46 -4.79 39.48
CA VAL A 406 -13.43 -4.07 40.25
C VAL A 406 -13.78 -4.06 41.75
N GLU A 407 -15.06 -3.89 42.10
CA GLU A 407 -15.56 -3.97 43.48
C GLU A 407 -15.32 -5.35 44.11
N HIS A 408 -15.64 -6.42 43.39
CA HIS A 408 -15.31 -7.82 43.70
C HIS A 408 -13.80 -8.13 43.62
N ARG A 409 -12.95 -7.12 43.36
CA ARG A 409 -11.50 -7.21 43.29
C ARG A 409 -10.98 -8.22 42.27
N LEU A 410 -11.71 -8.52 41.20
CA LEU A 410 -11.24 -9.40 40.12
C LEU A 410 -10.19 -8.68 39.26
N PHE A 411 -10.40 -7.38 39.02
CA PHE A 411 -9.46 -6.48 38.35
C PHE A 411 -9.07 -5.31 39.26
N PRO A 412 -7.83 -4.78 39.17
CA PRO A 412 -7.41 -3.60 39.93
C PRO A 412 -7.98 -2.30 39.35
N GLU A 413 -8.19 -2.25 38.03
CA GLU A 413 -8.78 -1.14 37.28
C GLU A 413 -9.62 -1.72 36.13
N LYS A 414 -10.58 -0.94 35.61
CA LYS A 414 -11.47 -1.37 34.52
C LYS A 414 -10.65 -1.66 33.25
N PRO A 415 -10.64 -2.89 32.69
CA PRO A 415 -9.74 -3.24 31.58
C PRO A 415 -9.82 -2.31 30.36
N LYS A 416 -11.03 -1.82 30.03
CA LYS A 416 -11.27 -0.86 28.94
C LYS A 416 -10.54 0.48 29.15
N GLU A 417 -10.50 1.00 30.38
CA GLU A 417 -9.82 2.27 30.68
C GLU A 417 -8.29 2.08 30.77
N VAL A 418 -7.81 0.91 31.20
CA VAL A 418 -6.37 0.56 31.13
C VAL A 418 -5.88 0.54 29.67
N ARG A 419 -6.59 -0.20 28.78
CA ARG A 419 -6.31 -0.23 27.33
C ARG A 419 -6.27 1.17 26.73
N LYS A 420 -7.29 1.99 27.00
CA LYS A 420 -7.42 3.37 26.53
C LYS A 420 -6.32 4.29 27.06
N THR A 421 -6.00 4.24 28.35
CA THR A 421 -4.97 5.08 28.97
C THR A 421 -3.58 4.74 28.43
N TYR A 422 -3.29 3.46 28.23
CA TYR A 422 -2.04 3.05 27.59
C TYR A 422 -1.98 3.49 26.12
N LEU A 423 -3.08 3.41 25.36
CA LEU A 423 -3.13 3.92 23.98
C LEU A 423 -2.92 5.44 23.92
N ILE A 424 -3.49 6.22 24.84
CA ILE A 424 -3.24 7.67 24.93
C ILE A 424 -1.75 7.94 25.17
N ARG A 425 -1.15 7.31 26.20
CA ARG A 425 0.27 7.52 26.56
C ARG A 425 1.22 7.08 25.45
N SER A 426 0.99 5.90 24.86
CA SER A 426 1.82 5.40 23.77
C SER A 426 1.64 6.19 22.47
N ALA A 427 0.46 6.75 22.20
CA ALA A 427 0.24 7.68 21.09
C ALA A 427 1.00 9.01 21.31
N LEU A 428 0.99 9.58 22.51
CA LEU A 428 1.78 10.78 22.82
C LEU A 428 3.29 10.56 22.60
N ILE A 429 3.81 9.36 22.89
CA ILE A 429 5.23 9.02 22.70
C ILE A 429 5.56 8.77 21.22
N SER A 430 4.73 8.01 20.50
CA SER A 430 5.06 7.55 19.14
C SER A 430 4.60 8.47 18.01
N THR A 431 3.62 9.36 18.23
CA THR A 431 3.22 10.34 17.21
C THR A 431 4.35 11.33 16.85
N PRO A 432 5.12 11.92 17.80
CA PRO A 432 6.26 12.77 17.46
C PRO A 432 7.36 12.03 16.67
N VAL A 433 7.68 10.78 17.05
CA VAL A 433 8.66 9.94 16.34
C VAL A 433 8.20 9.67 14.91
N LEU A 434 6.90 9.40 14.72
CA LEU A 434 6.31 9.13 13.42
C LEU A 434 6.20 10.40 12.55
N LEU A 435 5.89 11.57 13.13
CA LEU A 435 5.93 12.85 12.41
C LEU A 435 7.36 13.22 12.00
N LEU A 436 8.34 12.96 12.85
CA LEU A 436 9.76 13.14 12.54
C LEU A 436 10.22 12.19 11.42
N ALA A 437 9.78 10.93 11.44
CA ALA A 437 10.03 9.98 10.35
C ALA A 437 9.43 10.44 9.01
N VAL A 438 8.17 10.92 9.02
CA VAL A 438 7.52 11.51 7.83
C VAL A 438 8.26 12.75 7.34
N TRP A 439 8.75 13.61 8.23
CA TRP A 439 9.49 14.83 7.85
C TRP A 439 10.90 14.52 7.29
N LEU A 440 11.56 13.48 7.81
CA LEU A 440 12.91 13.07 7.38
C LEU A 440 12.90 12.15 6.14
N SER A 441 11.82 11.43 5.85
CA SER A 441 11.74 10.52 4.69
C SER A 441 12.01 11.25 3.34
N PRO A 442 11.38 12.39 3.02
CA PRO A 442 11.71 13.19 1.84
C PRO A 442 13.14 13.77 1.84
N LEU A 443 13.75 13.95 3.01
CA LEU A 443 15.13 14.46 3.14
C LEU A 443 16.18 13.38 2.81
N LEU A 444 15.83 12.11 3.01
CA LEU A 444 16.67 10.94 2.74
C LEU A 444 16.48 10.37 1.32
N GLN A 445 15.36 10.68 0.67
CA GLN A 445 15.04 10.37 -0.72
C GLN A 445 15.53 11.48 -1.65
N SER A 446 16.61 11.21 -2.36
CA SER A 446 17.20 12.12 -3.34
C SER A 446 16.30 12.33 -4.57
N ALA A 447 15.57 13.45 -4.57
CA ALA A 447 14.94 14.11 -5.72
C ALA A 447 13.92 13.32 -6.58
N ARG A 448 13.56 12.09 -6.21
CA ARG A 448 12.36 11.40 -6.71
C ARG A 448 11.39 11.15 -5.57
N MET A 449 10.12 11.44 -5.83
CA MET A 449 8.99 10.94 -5.06
C MET A 449 8.88 9.44 -5.31
N ASP A 450 9.80 8.68 -4.71
CA ASP A 450 9.77 7.23 -4.79
C ASP A 450 8.51 6.69 -4.10
N LEU A 451 8.17 5.45 -4.42
CA LEU A 451 6.97 4.76 -3.94
C LEU A 451 6.80 4.87 -2.41
N ALA A 452 7.92 4.94 -1.66
CA ALA A 452 7.98 5.14 -0.21
C ALA A 452 7.50 6.53 0.26
N GLY A 453 7.87 7.63 -0.42
CA GLY A 453 7.41 8.98 -0.10
C GLY A 453 5.90 9.18 -0.33
N LEU A 454 5.34 8.44 -1.29
CA LEU A 454 3.89 8.25 -1.42
C LEU A 454 3.34 7.36 -0.29
N LEU A 455 3.95 6.20 -0.03
CA LEU A 455 3.47 5.20 0.94
C LEU A 455 3.53 5.61 2.41
N GLY A 456 4.38 6.56 2.78
CA GLY A 456 4.43 7.11 4.13
C GLY A 456 3.07 7.64 4.59
N PRO A 457 2.53 8.71 3.97
CA PRO A 457 1.18 9.20 4.23
C PRO A 457 0.11 8.10 4.18
N ILE A 458 0.21 7.18 3.22
CA ILE A 458 -0.75 6.08 2.98
C ILE A 458 -0.86 5.16 4.18
N ILE A 459 0.26 4.78 4.80
CA ILE A 459 0.28 3.81 5.90
C ILE A 459 0.19 4.53 7.26
N VAL A 460 0.67 5.77 7.34
CA VAL A 460 0.60 6.62 8.54
C VAL A 460 -0.83 7.08 8.83
N TYR A 461 -1.57 7.60 7.84
CA TYR A 461 -2.94 8.08 8.05
C TYR A 461 -3.88 7.04 8.67
N PRO A 462 -3.98 5.77 8.21
CA PRO A 462 -4.83 4.77 8.85
C PRO A 462 -4.41 4.45 10.27
N VAL A 463 -3.11 4.47 10.60
CA VAL A 463 -2.65 4.21 11.98
C VAL A 463 -3.02 5.38 12.90
N ILE A 464 -2.89 6.63 12.42
CA ILE A 464 -3.38 7.82 13.12
C ILE A 464 -4.91 7.77 13.25
N LEU A 465 -5.63 7.46 12.17
CA LEU A 465 -7.10 7.37 12.14
C LEU A 465 -7.62 6.21 13.00
N LEU A 466 -6.91 5.09 13.09
CA LEU A 466 -7.25 3.95 13.97
C LEU A 466 -7.05 4.32 15.44
N ARG A 467 -5.99 5.07 15.77
CA ARG A 467 -5.80 5.62 17.12
C ARG A 467 -6.86 6.67 17.44
N ALA A 468 -7.16 7.58 16.52
CA ALA A 468 -8.25 8.54 16.64
C ALA A 468 -9.62 7.83 16.79
N TYR A 469 -9.86 6.74 16.07
CA TYR A 469 -11.03 5.88 16.18
C TYR A 469 -11.19 5.29 17.58
N VAL A 470 -10.10 4.85 18.23
CA VAL A 470 -10.15 4.37 19.63
C VAL A 470 -10.33 5.53 20.64
N LEU A 471 -9.90 6.75 20.29
CA LEU A 471 -10.04 7.94 21.13
C LEU A 471 -11.44 8.60 21.05
N VAL A 472 -12.10 8.56 19.88
CA VAL A 472 -13.38 9.25 19.64
C VAL A 472 -14.56 8.44 20.16
N ARG A 473 -15.41 9.08 20.95
CA ARG A 473 -16.60 8.47 21.58
C ARG A 473 -17.81 8.54 20.65
N GLY A 474 -18.00 7.55 19.78
CA GLY A 474 -19.27 7.36 19.04
C GLY A 474 -19.16 6.51 17.77
N ARG A 475 -19.98 5.45 17.68
CA ARG A 475 -19.97 4.43 16.61
C ARG A 475 -20.09 5.01 15.19
N ARG A 476 -20.82 6.13 15.02
CA ARG A 476 -20.99 6.83 13.72
C ARG A 476 -19.73 7.56 13.26
N VAL A 477 -19.06 8.31 14.13
CA VAL A 477 -17.79 9.01 13.78
C VAL A 477 -16.68 7.98 13.56
N GLN A 478 -16.69 6.91 14.37
CA GLN A 478 -15.84 5.73 14.20
C GLN A 478 -16.01 5.06 12.82
N GLN A 479 -17.23 4.80 12.37
CA GLN A 479 -17.49 4.26 11.03
C GLN A 479 -17.07 5.23 9.91
N ALA A 480 -17.33 6.53 10.05
CA ALA A 480 -16.88 7.53 9.08
C ALA A 480 -15.34 7.57 8.96
N LEU A 481 -14.61 7.56 10.08
CA LEU A 481 -13.14 7.55 10.09
C LEU A 481 -12.57 6.25 9.49
N LEU A 482 -13.21 5.10 9.72
CA LEU A 482 -12.81 3.83 9.09
C LEU A 482 -13.10 3.81 7.58
N VAL A 483 -14.23 4.33 7.13
CA VAL A 483 -14.58 4.37 5.70
C VAL A 483 -13.70 5.36 4.96
N ILE A 484 -13.46 6.55 5.52
CA ILE A 484 -12.52 7.54 4.96
C ILE A 484 -11.09 6.96 4.96
N GLY A 485 -10.66 6.33 6.06
CA GLY A 485 -9.39 5.63 6.14
C GLY A 485 -9.26 4.55 5.07
N ALA A 486 -10.23 3.64 4.95
CA ALA A 486 -10.22 2.57 3.95
C ALA A 486 -10.27 3.09 2.51
N LEU A 487 -11.05 4.13 2.22
CA LEU A 487 -11.13 4.78 0.90
C LEU A 487 -9.83 5.48 0.50
N ILE A 488 -9.09 6.02 1.45
CA ILE A 488 -7.74 6.54 1.21
C ILE A 488 -6.77 5.37 1.02
N VAL A 489 -6.81 4.38 1.90
CA VAL A 489 -5.71 3.43 2.09
C VAL A 489 -5.76 2.24 1.14
N LEU A 490 -6.95 1.76 0.76
CA LEU A 490 -7.06 0.65 -0.18
C LEU A 490 -6.52 0.99 -1.57
N PRO A 491 -6.92 2.09 -2.24
CA PRO A 491 -6.35 2.45 -3.54
C PRO A 491 -4.83 2.60 -3.47
N LEU A 492 -4.36 3.14 -2.36
CA LEU A 492 -2.98 3.54 -2.15
C LEU A 492 -2.06 2.38 -1.74
N ILE A 493 -2.56 1.33 -1.09
CA ILE A 493 -1.86 0.03 -0.91
C ILE A 493 -1.97 -0.84 -2.17
N PHE A 494 -3.09 -0.78 -2.90
CA PHE A 494 -3.31 -1.61 -4.07
C PHE A 494 -2.53 -1.13 -5.31
N TRP A 495 -2.29 0.19 -5.41
CA TRP A 495 -1.47 0.81 -6.46
C TRP A 495 -0.03 0.23 -6.56
N PRO A 496 0.79 0.18 -5.50
CA PRO A 496 2.12 -0.45 -5.56
C PRO A 496 2.04 -1.98 -5.71
N ILE A 497 1.01 -2.64 -5.17
CA ILE A 497 0.79 -4.10 -5.34
C ILE A 497 0.57 -4.46 -6.82
N MET A 498 -0.08 -3.58 -7.58
CA MET A 498 -0.24 -3.73 -9.03
C MET A 498 1.05 -3.45 -9.82
N GLN A 499 2.08 -2.86 -9.21
CA GLN A 499 3.40 -2.67 -9.84
C GLN A 499 4.40 -3.80 -9.48
N THR A 500 4.08 -4.72 -8.56
CA THR A 500 5.09 -5.53 -7.86
C THR A 500 5.58 -6.79 -8.59
N PHE A 501 5.02 -7.16 -9.75
CA PHE A 501 5.34 -8.46 -10.38
C PHE A 501 6.76 -8.59 -10.96
N SER A 502 7.62 -7.57 -10.79
CA SER A 502 9.04 -7.57 -11.22
C SER A 502 10.00 -6.90 -10.21
N ILE A 503 9.75 -6.97 -8.90
CA ILE A 503 10.62 -6.35 -7.87
C ILE A 503 11.77 -7.29 -7.47
N GLY A 504 13.01 -6.81 -7.58
CA GLY A 504 14.21 -7.49 -7.11
C GLY A 504 14.55 -7.18 -5.64
N LEU A 505 15.43 -7.97 -5.03
CA LEU A 505 15.89 -7.73 -3.65
C LEU A 505 16.57 -6.36 -3.49
N SER A 506 17.22 -5.85 -4.55
CA SER A 506 17.78 -4.50 -4.66
C SER A 506 16.76 -3.41 -4.38
N ASP A 507 15.51 -3.62 -4.79
CA ASP A 507 14.45 -2.61 -4.79
C ASP A 507 13.68 -2.61 -3.47
N LEU A 508 13.85 -3.65 -2.65
CA LEU A 508 13.32 -3.75 -1.29
C LEU A 508 14.21 -3.05 -0.25
N LEU A 509 15.54 -3.01 -0.47
CA LEU A 509 16.49 -2.38 0.47
C LEU A 509 16.15 -0.90 0.80
N PRO A 510 15.72 -0.05 -0.15
CA PRO A 510 15.27 1.32 0.15
C PRO A 510 14.09 1.39 1.15
N LEU A 511 13.18 0.41 1.13
CA LEU A 511 12.04 0.37 2.06
C LEU A 511 12.49 0.12 3.51
N PHE A 512 13.54 -0.68 3.71
CA PHE A 512 14.14 -0.89 5.03
C PHE A 512 15.05 0.27 5.47
N ALA A 513 15.55 1.08 4.53
CA ALA A 513 16.34 2.27 4.80
C ALA A 513 15.49 3.51 5.16
N ASP A 514 14.18 3.49 4.89
CA ASP A 514 13.27 4.59 5.21
C ASP A 514 12.80 4.54 6.69
N PRO A 515 12.87 5.65 7.46
CA PRO A 515 12.45 5.70 8.86
C PRO A 515 10.94 5.42 9.09
N LEU A 516 10.10 5.44 8.05
CA LEU A 516 8.67 5.12 8.13
C LEU A 516 8.41 3.67 8.54
N MET A 517 9.21 2.71 8.07
CA MET A 517 9.03 1.29 8.39
C MET A 517 9.24 0.98 9.89
N PRO A 518 10.34 1.44 10.53
CA PRO A 518 10.49 1.36 11.99
C PRO A 518 9.38 2.07 12.77
N ALA A 519 8.91 3.24 12.31
CA ALA A 519 7.81 3.96 12.96
C ALA A 519 6.47 3.20 12.89
N LEU A 520 6.20 2.50 11.78
CA LEU A 520 5.04 1.61 11.64
C LEU A 520 5.13 0.41 12.60
N ILE A 521 6.27 -0.29 12.61
CA ILE A 521 6.48 -1.45 13.48
C ILE A 521 6.36 -1.04 14.97
N LEU A 522 6.90 0.13 15.34
CA LEU A 522 6.74 0.72 16.67
C LEU A 522 5.26 0.94 17.03
N THR A 523 4.48 1.57 16.14
CA THR A 523 3.09 1.90 16.42
C THR A 523 2.19 0.66 16.51
N LEU A 524 2.45 -0.37 15.70
CA LEU A 524 1.80 -1.68 15.79
C LEU A 524 2.18 -2.42 17.09
N GLY A 525 3.47 -2.49 17.42
CA GLY A 525 3.96 -3.14 18.65
C GLY A 525 3.42 -2.49 19.92
N LEU A 526 3.37 -1.16 19.99
CA LEU A 526 2.72 -0.44 21.09
C LEU A 526 1.21 -0.71 21.17
N SER A 527 0.54 -0.89 20.04
CA SER A 527 -0.89 -1.24 20.01
C SER A 527 -1.14 -2.68 20.48
N PHE A 528 -0.23 -3.61 20.18
CA PHE A 528 -0.25 -4.97 20.74
C PHE A 528 -0.06 -4.97 22.26
N PHE A 529 0.90 -4.20 22.79
CA PHE A 529 1.06 -4.06 24.24
C PHE A 529 -0.18 -3.48 24.90
N ALA A 530 -0.89 -2.53 24.26
CA ALA A 530 -2.14 -2.01 24.81
C ALA A 530 -3.20 -3.09 25.07
N TRP A 531 -3.29 -4.10 24.20
CA TRP A 531 -4.20 -5.24 24.37
C TRP A 531 -3.81 -6.13 25.55
N GLN A 532 -2.49 -6.34 25.75
CA GLN A 532 -1.87 -7.19 26.78
C GLN A 532 -1.70 -6.52 28.16
N MET A 533 -1.91 -5.20 28.27
CA MET A 533 -1.64 -4.43 29.49
C MET A 533 -2.65 -4.58 30.65
N PRO A 534 -3.95 -4.88 30.47
CA PRO A 534 -4.84 -5.09 31.60
C PRO A 534 -4.49 -6.40 32.31
N ARG A 535 -4.34 -6.31 33.63
CA ARG A 535 -4.00 -7.43 34.52
C ARG A 535 -5.16 -7.79 35.43
N ARG A 536 -5.25 -9.06 35.81
CA ARG A 536 -6.12 -9.57 36.87
C ARG A 536 -5.43 -9.41 38.22
N THR A 537 -6.21 -9.30 39.29
CA THR A 537 -5.64 -9.36 40.65
C THR A 537 -5.26 -10.81 41.00
N LEU A 538 -4.62 -11.03 42.15
CA LEU A 538 -4.38 -12.38 42.68
C LEU A 538 -5.69 -13.14 43.00
N ILE A 539 -6.78 -12.42 43.32
CA ILE A 539 -8.12 -13.01 43.50
C ILE A 539 -8.70 -13.36 42.14
N GLY A 540 -8.72 -12.42 41.19
CA GLY A 540 -9.22 -12.64 39.83
C GLY A 540 -8.49 -13.78 39.10
N ALA A 541 -7.16 -13.83 39.18
CA ALA A 541 -6.37 -14.92 38.60
C ALA A 541 -6.65 -16.28 39.27
N ARG A 542 -6.94 -16.30 40.57
CA ARG A 542 -7.38 -17.53 41.26
C ARG A 542 -8.74 -17.98 40.76
N VAL A 543 -9.73 -17.09 40.72
CA VAL A 543 -11.09 -17.39 40.22
C VAL A 543 -11.05 -17.82 38.74
N LEU A 544 -10.24 -17.16 37.91
CA LEU A 544 -10.00 -17.57 36.52
C LEU A 544 -9.50 -19.02 36.44
N ARG A 545 -8.55 -19.42 37.31
CA ARG A 545 -8.03 -20.79 37.34
C ARG A 545 -9.11 -21.81 37.70
N GLU A 546 -9.98 -21.48 38.65
CA GLU A 546 -11.12 -22.34 39.03
C GLU A 546 -12.10 -22.49 37.85
N LEU A 547 -12.34 -21.40 37.14
CA LEU A 547 -13.22 -21.30 35.99
C LEU A 547 -12.66 -22.01 34.74
N LEU A 548 -11.34 -21.95 34.50
CA LEU A 548 -10.65 -22.76 33.49
C LEU A 548 -10.69 -24.26 33.85
N GLY A 549 -10.57 -24.60 35.14
CA GLY A 549 -10.73 -25.97 35.63
C GLY A 549 -12.14 -26.51 35.41
N PHE A 550 -13.15 -25.65 35.50
CA PHE A 550 -14.55 -25.98 35.21
C PHE A 550 -14.82 -26.08 33.69
N ARG A 551 -14.20 -25.23 32.88
CA ARG A 551 -14.21 -25.35 31.40
C ARG A 551 -13.65 -26.69 30.93
N GLU A 552 -12.53 -27.12 31.51
CA GLU A 552 -11.90 -28.38 31.13
C GLU A 552 -12.74 -29.60 31.56
N PHE A 553 -13.46 -29.51 32.67
CA PHE A 553 -14.48 -30.50 33.02
C PHE A 553 -15.60 -30.54 31.98
N MET A 554 -16.25 -29.42 31.64
CA MET A 554 -17.34 -29.41 30.67
C MET A 554 -16.93 -30.01 29.32
N ARG A 555 -15.72 -29.68 28.86
CA ARG A 555 -15.16 -30.16 27.59
C ARG A 555 -14.92 -31.67 27.56
N ARG A 556 -14.73 -32.31 28.72
CA ARG A 556 -14.43 -33.76 28.85
C ARG A 556 -15.52 -34.51 29.63
N ALA A 557 -16.71 -33.96 29.77
CA ALA A 557 -17.71 -34.53 30.67
C ALA A 557 -18.30 -35.84 30.12
N GLU A 558 -18.23 -36.90 30.92
CA GLU A 558 -18.77 -38.20 30.58
C GLU A 558 -20.18 -38.40 31.18
N ALA A 559 -21.08 -39.04 30.43
CA ALA A 559 -22.47 -39.26 30.85
C ALA A 559 -22.64 -39.95 32.22
N PRO A 560 -21.83 -40.96 32.63
CA PRO A 560 -21.92 -41.54 33.98
C PRO A 560 -21.63 -40.52 35.09
N ARG A 561 -20.68 -39.60 34.85
CA ARG A 561 -20.31 -38.55 35.81
C ARG A 561 -21.41 -37.49 35.94
N LEU A 562 -22.02 -37.10 34.83
CA LEU A 562 -23.15 -36.17 34.81
C LEU A 562 -24.38 -36.74 35.53
N ARG A 563 -24.69 -38.03 35.34
CA ARG A 563 -25.74 -38.73 36.10
C ARG A 563 -25.49 -38.77 37.60
N ALA A 564 -24.24 -38.84 38.05
CA ALA A 564 -23.91 -38.74 39.47
C ALA A 564 -24.15 -37.32 40.01
N LEU A 565 -23.72 -36.29 39.27
CA LEU A 565 -23.93 -34.88 39.65
C LEU A 565 -25.42 -34.50 39.70
N LEU A 566 -26.24 -35.00 38.77
CA LEU A 566 -27.70 -34.80 38.77
C LEU A 566 -28.40 -35.46 39.98
N LYS A 567 -27.82 -36.51 40.57
CA LYS A 567 -28.34 -37.11 41.82
C LYS A 567 -28.00 -36.28 43.05
N GLU A 568 -26.88 -35.55 43.03
CA GLU A 568 -26.51 -34.60 44.09
C GLU A 568 -27.30 -33.28 43.98
N ASP A 569 -27.56 -32.82 42.76
CA ASP A 569 -28.25 -31.55 42.47
C ASP A 569 -29.09 -31.67 41.19
N PRO A 570 -30.43 -31.79 41.31
CA PRO A 570 -31.32 -31.84 40.15
C PRO A 570 -31.26 -30.62 39.23
N HIS A 571 -30.89 -29.45 39.76
CA HIS A 571 -30.82 -28.19 39.01
C HIS A 571 -29.44 -27.93 38.40
N TYR A 572 -28.52 -28.91 38.50
CA TYR A 572 -27.15 -28.80 37.99
C TYR A 572 -27.07 -28.38 36.52
N PHE A 573 -27.97 -28.87 35.66
CA PHE A 573 -28.03 -28.46 34.26
C PHE A 573 -28.26 -26.95 34.11
N GLU A 574 -29.30 -26.41 34.75
CA GLU A 574 -29.67 -24.99 34.65
C GLU A 574 -28.66 -24.05 35.32
N GLN A 575 -28.03 -24.49 36.43
CA GLN A 575 -26.95 -23.72 37.07
C GLN A 575 -25.69 -23.62 36.18
N THR A 576 -25.39 -24.65 35.40
CA THR A 576 -24.16 -24.72 34.59
C THR A 576 -24.35 -24.19 33.17
N LEU A 577 -25.59 -24.08 32.69
CA LEU A 577 -25.92 -23.63 31.35
C LEU A 577 -25.38 -22.23 30.99
N PRO A 578 -25.48 -21.17 31.83
CA PRO A 578 -24.88 -19.86 31.55
C PRO A 578 -23.38 -19.95 31.23
N TYR A 579 -22.64 -20.75 32.01
CA TYR A 579 -21.21 -20.97 31.83
C TYR A 579 -20.88 -21.74 30.53
N ALA A 580 -21.75 -22.67 30.12
CA ALA A 580 -21.60 -23.36 28.85
C ALA A 580 -21.76 -22.40 27.65
N VAL A 581 -22.52 -21.30 27.79
CA VAL A 581 -22.56 -20.21 26.80
C VAL A 581 -21.21 -19.50 26.72
N LEU A 582 -20.65 -19.08 27.86
CA LEU A 582 -19.35 -18.39 27.94
C LEU A 582 -18.22 -19.19 27.29
N PHE A 583 -18.22 -20.51 27.48
CA PHE A 583 -17.21 -21.40 26.92
C PHE A 583 -17.44 -21.77 25.44
N GLY A 584 -18.57 -21.36 24.84
CA GLY A 584 -19.00 -21.75 23.49
C GLY A 584 -19.57 -23.17 23.37
N LEU A 585 -19.60 -23.92 24.48
CA LEU A 585 -19.92 -25.34 24.55
C LEU A 585 -21.44 -25.62 24.65
N VAL A 586 -22.29 -24.61 24.75
CA VAL A 586 -23.74 -24.74 25.08
C VAL A 586 -24.50 -25.83 24.31
N ALA A 587 -24.25 -26.02 23.02
CA ALA A 587 -24.95 -27.05 22.22
C ALA A 587 -24.43 -28.47 22.50
N GLU A 588 -23.13 -28.63 22.72
CA GLU A 588 -22.52 -29.91 23.13
C GLU A 588 -22.93 -30.24 24.57
N TRP A 589 -22.88 -29.25 25.46
CA TRP A 589 -23.33 -29.36 26.84
C TRP A 589 -24.79 -29.81 26.92
N SER A 590 -25.70 -29.13 26.22
CA SER A 590 -27.13 -29.49 26.20
C SER A 590 -27.37 -30.91 25.68
N ALA A 591 -26.61 -31.35 24.65
CA ALA A 591 -26.73 -32.71 24.12
C ALA A 591 -26.38 -33.80 25.15
N HIS A 592 -25.48 -33.55 26.09
CA HIS A 592 -25.16 -34.50 27.16
C HIS A 592 -26.30 -34.72 28.18
N PHE A 593 -27.29 -33.82 28.25
CA PHE A 593 -28.44 -33.90 29.16
C PHE A 593 -29.76 -34.29 28.48
N GLU A 594 -29.78 -34.50 27.16
CA GLU A 594 -30.96 -34.96 26.42
C GLU A 594 -31.45 -36.30 27.01
N GLY A 595 -32.70 -36.34 27.47
CA GLY A 595 -33.30 -37.51 28.14
C GLY A 595 -32.81 -37.78 29.58
N LEU A 596 -31.98 -36.92 30.17
CA LEU A 596 -31.55 -37.01 31.57
C LEU A 596 -32.25 -36.01 32.51
N VAL A 597 -32.80 -34.92 31.96
CA VAL A 597 -33.45 -33.82 32.71
C VAL A 597 -34.76 -33.45 32.02
N ALA A 598 -35.72 -32.93 32.79
CA ALA A 598 -36.93 -32.32 32.24
C ALA A 598 -36.61 -31.01 31.49
N MET A 599 -37.55 -30.54 30.66
CA MET A 599 -37.40 -29.23 30.02
C MET A 599 -37.51 -28.10 31.06
N PRO A 600 -36.61 -27.10 31.07
CA PRO A 600 -36.73 -25.94 31.94
C PRO A 600 -38.00 -25.12 31.64
N THR A 601 -38.70 -24.67 32.67
CA THR A 601 -40.00 -23.97 32.55
C THR A 601 -39.92 -22.62 31.82
N TRP A 602 -38.74 -22.01 31.79
CA TRP A 602 -38.45 -20.75 31.11
C TRP A 602 -38.11 -20.91 29.61
N TYR A 603 -38.01 -22.14 29.08
CA TYR A 603 -37.77 -22.40 27.66
C TYR A 603 -38.98 -23.08 27.02
N GLU A 604 -39.37 -22.60 25.84
CA GLU A 604 -40.42 -23.19 25.02
C GLU A 604 -39.86 -23.71 23.70
N GLY A 605 -39.73 -25.03 23.61
CA GLY A 605 -39.31 -25.75 22.42
C GLY A 605 -39.58 -27.25 22.57
N GLY A 606 -39.26 -28.05 21.54
CA GLY A 606 -39.52 -29.49 21.58
C GLY A 606 -38.44 -30.34 22.28
N HIS A 607 -37.19 -29.87 22.32
CA HIS A 607 -36.02 -30.67 22.73
C HIS A 607 -34.93 -29.83 23.41
N ILE A 608 -34.13 -30.47 24.28
CA ILE A 608 -32.99 -29.80 24.97
C ILE A 608 -31.87 -29.46 23.97
N THR A 609 -31.69 -30.27 22.93
CA THR A 609 -30.83 -29.94 21.78
C THR A 609 -31.28 -28.69 20.99
N TYR A 610 -32.56 -28.31 21.04
CA TYR A 610 -33.03 -27.05 20.44
C TYR A 610 -32.66 -25.87 21.33
N LEU A 611 -32.87 -25.96 22.64
CA LEU A 611 -32.40 -24.98 23.63
C LEU A 611 -30.90 -24.65 23.43
N GLY A 612 -30.05 -25.67 23.32
CA GLY A 612 -28.62 -25.48 23.08
C GLY A 612 -28.29 -24.80 21.74
N ARG A 613 -29.10 -25.01 20.71
CA ARG A 613 -28.95 -24.38 19.39
C ARG A 613 -29.45 -22.93 19.39
N ASP A 614 -30.56 -22.66 20.05
CA ASP A 614 -31.22 -21.37 20.11
C ASP A 614 -30.42 -20.38 20.95
N ILE A 615 -29.89 -20.81 22.10
CA ILE A 615 -28.99 -19.98 22.92
C ILE A 615 -27.69 -19.68 22.14
N ARG A 616 -27.13 -20.65 21.40
CA ARG A 616 -25.99 -20.42 20.50
C ARG A 616 -26.34 -19.46 19.36
N SER A 617 -27.58 -19.49 18.84
CA SER A 617 -28.00 -18.55 17.80
C SER A 617 -28.16 -17.13 18.36
N LEU A 618 -28.79 -16.98 19.54
CA LEU A 618 -28.90 -15.73 20.31
C LEU A 618 -27.54 -15.05 20.51
N SER A 619 -26.51 -15.79 20.94
CA SER A 619 -25.15 -15.25 21.09
C SER A 619 -24.50 -14.84 19.76
N SER A 620 -24.90 -15.45 18.63
CA SER A 620 -24.31 -15.21 17.30
C SER A 620 -25.03 -14.14 16.47
N THR A 621 -26.33 -13.95 16.67
CA THR A 621 -27.14 -12.91 15.99
C THR A 621 -26.86 -11.52 16.58
N GLY A 622 -26.43 -11.49 17.85
CA GLY A 622 -25.97 -10.29 18.53
C GLY A 622 -27.12 -9.42 19.05
N ILE A 623 -26.96 -8.94 20.28
CA ILE A 623 -27.85 -7.92 20.87
C ILE A 623 -27.50 -6.53 20.29
N SER A 624 -26.27 -6.39 19.78
CA SER A 624 -25.62 -5.16 19.32
C SER A 624 -25.78 -4.85 17.81
N SER A 625 -27.01 -4.92 17.31
CA SER A 625 -27.35 -4.74 15.87
C SER A 625 -26.74 -3.47 15.22
N SER A 626 -26.47 -3.57 13.91
CA SER A 626 -25.90 -2.50 13.07
C SER A 626 -26.71 -2.33 11.78
N PRO A 627 -26.82 -1.11 11.22
CA PRO A 627 -27.57 -0.87 9.98
C PRO A 627 -26.86 -1.45 8.74
N PRO A 628 -27.60 -1.80 7.67
CA PRO A 628 -27.06 -2.45 6.47
C PRO A 628 -26.28 -1.47 5.54
N PRO A 629 -25.18 -1.91 4.89
CA PRO A 629 -24.40 -1.09 3.98
C PRO A 629 -24.89 -1.15 2.51
N SER A 630 -24.69 -0.06 1.77
CA SER A 630 -24.91 0.01 0.31
C SER A 630 -23.62 -0.25 -0.50
N LYS A 631 -23.75 -0.78 -1.72
CA LYS A 631 -22.64 -1.16 -2.61
C LYS A 631 -22.38 -0.12 -3.71
N SER A 632 -21.12 0.07 -4.08
CA SER A 632 -20.65 0.62 -5.36
C SER A 632 -19.50 -0.26 -5.90
N GLY A 633 -19.09 -0.10 -7.17
CA GLY A 633 -17.99 -0.92 -7.73
C GLY A 633 -17.48 -0.52 -9.10
N GLY A 634 -16.44 -1.23 -9.58
CA GLY A 634 -15.97 -1.28 -10.98
C GLY A 634 -14.86 -0.28 -11.40
N MET A 635 -13.74 -0.77 -11.96
CA MET A 635 -12.52 0.01 -12.30
C MET A 635 -11.71 -0.59 -13.50
N SER A 636 -10.79 0.17 -14.13
CA SER A 636 -9.71 -0.23 -15.10
C SER A 636 -8.77 1.00 -15.41
N GLY A 637 -7.52 0.98 -15.92
CA GLY A 637 -6.50 -0.07 -16.21
C GLY A 637 -5.31 0.42 -17.11
N GLY A 638 -4.06 -0.06 -16.91
CA GLY A 638 -2.84 0.22 -17.74
C GLY A 638 -1.93 1.39 -17.27
N GLY A 639 -0.63 1.59 -17.64
CA GLY A 639 0.39 0.78 -18.36
C GLY A 639 1.17 1.55 -19.47
N GLY A 640 2.52 1.56 -19.64
CA GLY A 640 3.67 1.09 -18.82
C GLY A 640 5.08 1.11 -19.54
N PHE A 641 6.18 1.29 -18.77
CA PHE A 641 7.64 1.06 -19.05
C PHE A 641 8.52 2.04 -19.89
N SER A 642 9.85 1.80 -19.92
CA SER A 642 10.93 2.82 -19.73
C SER A 642 12.28 2.62 -20.48
N GLY A 643 13.11 3.67 -20.62
CA GLY A 643 14.55 3.59 -20.95
C GLY A 643 15.49 4.58 -20.21
N GLY A 644 16.81 4.35 -20.24
CA GLY A 644 17.80 5.18 -19.51
C GLY A 644 19.22 5.21 -20.07
N GLY A 645 19.81 6.40 -20.12
CA GLY A 645 21.17 6.74 -20.57
C GLY A 645 21.41 8.26 -20.46
N GLY A 646 22.67 8.69 -20.39
CA GLY A 646 23.07 10.09 -20.24
C GLY A 646 23.30 10.81 -21.58
N GLY A 647 22.75 12.02 -21.70
CA GLY A 647 22.89 12.83 -22.91
C GLY A 647 22.13 12.27 -24.11
N GLY A 648 22.22 12.98 -25.24
CA GLY A 648 21.68 12.57 -26.54
C GLY A 648 20.19 12.29 -26.55
N GLY A 649 19.39 13.33 -26.76
CA GLY A 649 18.00 13.17 -27.15
C GLY A 649 17.79 13.40 -28.63
N GLY A 650 16.53 13.59 -29.01
CA GLY A 650 16.11 13.74 -30.39
C GLY A 650 16.00 15.17 -30.89
N GLY A 651 15.20 15.26 -31.94
CA GLY A 651 14.79 16.51 -32.55
C GLY A 651 13.88 16.26 -33.76
N GLY A 652 13.48 17.35 -34.39
CA GLY A 652 12.62 17.35 -35.57
C GLY A 652 12.18 18.77 -35.90
N SER A 653 11.66 18.98 -37.11
CA SER A 653 11.14 20.28 -37.51
C SER A 653 9.80 20.63 -36.83
N TRP A 654 9.50 21.93 -36.79
CA TRP A 654 8.16 22.45 -36.41
C TRP A 654 7.66 23.47 -37.41
#